data_AF-V9Z7E3-F1
#
_entry.id   AF-V9Z7E3-F1
#
_cell.length_a   1.000
_cell.length_b   1.000
_cell.length_c   1.000
_cell.angle_alpha   90.00
_cell.angle_beta   90.00
_cell.angle_gamma   90.00
#
_symmetry.space_group_name_H-M   'P 1'
#
loop_
_entity.id
_entity.type
_entity.pdbx_description
1 polymer ?
#
loop_
_entity_poly.entity_id
_entity_poly.type
_entity_poly.pdbx_seq_one_letter_code
_entity_poly.pdbx_strand_id
1 'polypeptide(L)'
;MANEGGSARSCEMCLNWLVLRWTRTCHGCRAWKRTYPERGVCPRCRHEAHLNTDGLCKPCLQAIRAVDDAEWALGGAGARPRDLQLIVGTWHDYATQARKLVRRTDGGRRVSQAWRLKLKQEQAPTGVAAVLEPGFRRQLALFTVPRTLTDATVRAIIGRPLSGWDRARSVLVEMAAEHGMSQGWHYLVAEMVRLALAVREAEGADRLPEPMLRDLPTHRDAVRLVLLRADLLEAAPEPMRFSRANQPARTPYITDPVPIPPRAPRQCRDCHGWMPVGRRAGFRCSPCRHWRERHPRGRCVRCRREDLPLRAHRCRTCHPYRLLDEARPVTSRGTQLEITLPAGVGGPVLPVPVDAPPAADADETPAGWTARGQEALFTMRRDWSPVLARLRRRPRADLPLTERARLLVEEYLQLRADQQAPDYRKNIHTLTILMYWLGAEAAVLERDVHDLAQLDPNLAAKPVCQFLRARGLLVDDPDLHQDADLVWIEAALDALPQPVASEVRAWVDVLRSQGRREGEFRSWDGIRRYLTYVQPVLTDWTASGVVTLREITQQQVEDAVNDLSGHARRQLAIVLRSLFRSLKRQRVVFRDPARNLPVGDLKGMPRSVPSDLLAGLLDHAATPLGRLTVALAAVHAVSGHDIRAIRTADVDLARGTVEIRRGLLRHTLYLEQFTHRLAAEWLTYRHRRWPASTNPHLLVSQKTALDPDQPAVNIGTLRGVLPKGVTLDGLRQDRILNEAIECGDPLKLMRLFGITEKTAMHYVGTAHPERTAKLPR
;
A
#
# COMPACT_ATOMS: atom_id res chain seq x y z
N MET A 1 -4.59 -51.02 -19.77
CA MET A 1 -3.53 -50.09 -19.29
C MET A 1 -4.02 -48.66 -19.51
N ALA A 2 -4.42 -47.97 -18.44
CA ALA A 2 -4.94 -46.61 -18.53
C ALA A 2 -3.85 -45.67 -19.06
N ASN A 3 -4.18 -44.92 -20.11
CA ASN A 3 -3.30 -43.90 -20.69
C ASN A 3 -3.25 -42.72 -19.71
N GLU A 4 -2.39 -42.79 -18.69
CA GLU A 4 -2.27 -41.73 -17.69
C GLU A 4 -1.79 -40.44 -18.36
N GLY A 5 -2.72 -39.50 -18.52
CA GLY A 5 -2.50 -38.20 -19.13
C GLY A 5 -1.51 -37.35 -18.33
N GLY A 6 -0.63 -36.64 -19.02
CA GLY A 6 0.28 -35.70 -18.36
C GLY A 6 -0.49 -34.60 -17.62
N SER A 7 0.00 -34.21 -16.44
CA SER A 7 -0.59 -33.12 -15.65
C SER A 7 0.23 -31.84 -15.78
N ALA A 8 -0.45 -30.69 -15.85
CA ALA A 8 0.18 -29.38 -15.79
C ALA A 8 0.63 -29.10 -14.36
N ARG A 9 1.94 -28.91 -14.15
CA ARG A 9 2.53 -28.61 -12.85
C ARG A 9 3.88 -27.92 -13.02
N SER A 10 4.40 -27.32 -11.96
CA SER A 10 5.76 -26.77 -11.96
C SER A 10 6.78 -27.92 -11.92
N CYS A 11 7.91 -27.72 -12.60
CA CYS A 11 9.06 -28.60 -12.45
C CYS A 11 9.77 -28.31 -11.12
N GLU A 12 9.97 -29.33 -10.28
CA GLU A 12 10.62 -29.18 -8.96
C GLU A 12 12.05 -28.61 -9.00
N MET A 13 12.71 -28.59 -10.17
CA MET A 13 14.08 -28.09 -10.32
C MET A 13 14.20 -26.73 -10.99
N CYS A 14 13.33 -26.42 -11.96
CA CYS A 14 13.42 -25.15 -12.70
C CYS A 14 12.19 -24.27 -12.57
N LEU A 15 11.19 -24.71 -11.81
CA LEU A 15 9.98 -23.97 -11.47
C LEU A 15 9.09 -23.57 -12.67
N ASN A 16 9.50 -23.98 -13.87
CA ASN A 16 8.77 -23.78 -15.10
C ASN A 16 7.48 -24.60 -15.07
N TRP A 17 6.36 -23.95 -15.40
CA TRP A 17 5.06 -24.57 -15.53
C TRP A 17 4.94 -25.30 -16.87
N LEU A 18 4.82 -26.63 -16.83
CA LEU A 18 4.68 -27.45 -18.03
C LEU A 18 3.86 -28.71 -17.79
N VAL A 19 3.47 -29.39 -18.87
CA VAL A 19 2.80 -30.68 -18.79
C VAL A 19 3.86 -31.76 -18.60
N LEU A 20 3.91 -32.35 -17.40
CA LEU A 20 4.83 -33.43 -17.05
C LEU A 20 4.12 -34.79 -17.15
N ARG A 21 4.83 -35.77 -17.71
CA ARG A 21 4.40 -37.17 -17.75
C ARG A 21 5.32 -38.00 -16.86
N TRP A 22 4.75 -38.81 -15.99
CA TRP A 22 5.43 -39.81 -15.14
C TRP A 22 6.44 -39.29 -14.11
N THR A 23 6.82 -38.01 -14.14
CA THR A 23 7.94 -37.48 -13.32
C THR A 23 7.69 -36.04 -12.90
N ARG A 24 8.32 -35.61 -11.81
CA ARG A 24 8.22 -34.25 -11.29
C ARG A 24 9.30 -33.29 -11.81
N THR A 25 10.23 -33.82 -12.61
CA THR A 25 11.31 -33.06 -13.23
C THR A 25 11.22 -33.07 -14.75
N CYS A 26 11.36 -31.88 -15.36
CA CYS A 26 11.33 -31.77 -16.82
C CYS A 26 12.55 -32.43 -17.45
N HIS A 27 12.43 -32.90 -18.70
CA HIS A 27 13.50 -33.56 -19.44
C HIS A 27 14.81 -32.76 -19.41
N GLY A 28 14.72 -31.43 -19.62
CA GLY A 28 15.89 -30.57 -19.59
C GLY A 28 16.55 -30.48 -18.20
N CYS A 29 15.81 -30.64 -17.11
CA CYS A 29 16.37 -30.63 -15.75
C CYS A 29 17.00 -31.96 -15.37
N ARG A 30 16.54 -33.08 -15.93
CA ARG A 30 17.21 -34.37 -15.77
C ARG A 30 18.58 -34.39 -16.43
N ALA A 31 18.67 -33.87 -17.66
CA ALA A 31 19.96 -33.69 -18.33
C ALA A 31 20.89 -32.75 -17.55
N TRP A 32 20.34 -31.65 -17.01
CA TRP A 32 21.09 -30.71 -16.17
C TRP A 32 21.65 -31.35 -14.91
N LYS A 33 20.81 -32.09 -14.17
CA LYS A 33 21.20 -32.82 -12.96
C LYS A 33 22.33 -33.80 -13.22
N ARG A 34 22.29 -34.49 -14.36
CA ARG A 34 23.33 -35.45 -14.76
C ARG A 34 24.67 -34.76 -15.06
N THR A 35 24.63 -33.57 -15.66
CA THR A 35 25.85 -32.81 -15.97
C THR A 35 26.41 -32.05 -14.76
N TYR A 36 25.54 -31.58 -13.86
CA TYR A 36 25.91 -30.79 -12.69
C TYR A 36 25.21 -31.35 -11.43
N PRO A 37 25.81 -32.36 -10.77
CA PRO A 37 25.19 -33.04 -9.64
C PRO A 37 25.24 -32.22 -8.34
N GLU A 38 26.19 -31.30 -8.20
CA GLU A 38 26.35 -30.47 -7.01
C GLU A 38 25.18 -29.51 -6.80
N ARG A 39 24.75 -29.38 -5.54
CA ARG A 39 23.68 -28.47 -5.12
C ARG A 39 24.28 -27.31 -4.32
N GLY A 40 23.74 -26.12 -4.53
CA GLY A 40 24.11 -24.93 -3.77
C GLY A 40 23.10 -23.80 -3.94
N VAL A 41 23.30 -22.71 -3.22
CA VAL A 41 22.45 -21.51 -3.29
C VAL A 41 22.89 -20.64 -4.47
N CYS A 42 22.01 -20.44 -5.44
CA CYS A 42 22.30 -19.57 -6.59
C CYS A 42 22.40 -18.10 -6.13
N PRO A 43 23.48 -17.36 -6.42
CA PRO A 43 23.64 -15.98 -5.95
C PRO A 43 22.65 -15.00 -6.60
N ARG A 44 22.12 -15.32 -7.80
CA ARG A 44 21.13 -14.48 -8.49
C ARG A 44 19.74 -14.58 -7.87
N CYS A 45 19.16 -15.78 -7.82
CA CYS A 45 17.79 -15.97 -7.31
C CYS A 45 17.71 -16.43 -5.85
N ARG A 46 18.84 -16.71 -5.20
CA ARG A 46 18.94 -17.27 -3.84
C ARG A 46 18.20 -18.60 -3.63
N HIS A 47 17.83 -19.28 -4.72
CA HIS A 47 17.21 -20.59 -4.68
C HIS A 47 18.28 -21.68 -4.63
N GLU A 48 18.06 -22.68 -3.79
CA GLU A 48 18.91 -23.86 -3.70
C GLU A 48 18.64 -24.79 -4.89
N ALA A 49 19.64 -25.01 -5.74
CA ALA A 49 19.48 -25.77 -6.97
C ALA A 49 20.78 -26.43 -7.41
N HIS A 50 20.70 -27.25 -8.45
CA HIS A 50 21.88 -27.75 -9.15
C HIS A 50 22.56 -26.61 -9.91
N LEU A 51 23.79 -26.27 -9.52
CA LEU A 51 24.53 -25.12 -10.04
C LEU A 51 25.49 -25.55 -11.14
N ASN A 52 25.66 -24.72 -12.17
CA ASN A 52 26.74 -24.94 -13.12
C ASN A 52 28.09 -24.50 -12.52
N THR A 53 29.16 -24.65 -13.32
CA THR A 53 30.51 -24.17 -12.99
C THR A 53 30.64 -22.65 -12.76
N ASP A 54 29.60 -21.85 -13.02
CA ASP A 54 29.57 -20.41 -12.68
C ASP A 54 28.83 -20.13 -11.36
N GLY A 55 28.40 -21.18 -10.65
CA GLY A 55 27.59 -21.06 -9.44
C GLY A 55 26.13 -20.65 -9.70
N LEU A 56 25.64 -20.70 -10.94
CA LEU A 56 24.27 -20.28 -11.27
C LEU A 56 23.35 -21.45 -11.54
N CYS A 57 22.09 -21.33 -11.08
CA CYS A 57 21.07 -22.30 -11.40
C CYS A 57 20.60 -22.16 -12.85
N LYS A 58 20.09 -23.26 -13.41
CA LYS A 58 19.57 -23.30 -14.78
C LYS A 58 18.51 -22.21 -15.08
N PRO A 59 17.50 -21.96 -14.24
CA PRO A 59 16.53 -20.88 -14.45
C PRO A 59 17.17 -19.50 -14.56
N CYS A 60 18.15 -19.18 -13.69
CA CYS A 60 18.85 -17.90 -13.73
C CYS A 60 19.66 -17.74 -15.03
N LEU A 61 20.33 -18.79 -15.47
CA LEU A 61 21.07 -18.80 -16.74
C LEU A 61 20.15 -18.63 -17.96
N GLN A 62 18.90 -19.06 -17.86
CA GLN A 62 17.88 -18.85 -18.88
C GLN A 62 17.32 -17.44 -18.82
N ALA A 63 16.98 -16.93 -17.62
CA ALA A 63 16.50 -15.58 -17.40
C ALA A 63 17.51 -14.53 -17.90
N ILE A 64 18.79 -14.68 -17.56
CA ILE A 64 19.87 -13.78 -18.01
C ILE A 64 19.90 -13.64 -19.53
N ARG A 65 19.61 -14.73 -20.25
CA ARG A 65 19.62 -14.74 -21.72
C ARG A 65 18.27 -14.33 -22.33
N ALA A 66 17.17 -14.53 -21.62
CA ALA A 66 15.83 -14.24 -22.10
C ALA A 66 15.50 -12.76 -22.02
N VAL A 67 15.91 -12.10 -20.93
CA VAL A 67 15.74 -10.66 -20.72
C VAL A 67 17.03 -9.86 -20.99
N ASP A 68 18.03 -10.53 -21.58
CA ASP A 68 19.34 -9.97 -21.92
C ASP A 68 20.15 -9.32 -20.77
N ASP A 69 19.75 -9.53 -19.50
CA ASP A 69 20.35 -9.08 -18.22
C ASP A 69 21.88 -9.01 -18.23
N ALA A 70 22.41 -7.93 -18.81
CA ALA A 70 23.83 -7.80 -19.11
C ALA A 70 24.64 -7.56 -17.82
N GLU A 71 24.01 -7.02 -16.78
CA GLU A 71 24.56 -6.86 -15.43
C GLU A 71 24.97 -8.21 -14.84
N TRP A 72 24.08 -9.20 -14.84
CA TRP A 72 24.40 -10.56 -14.38
C TRP A 72 25.29 -11.34 -15.35
N ALA A 73 25.19 -11.09 -16.67
CA ALA A 73 26.07 -11.72 -17.64
C ALA A 73 27.55 -11.35 -17.40
N LEU A 74 27.83 -10.09 -17.04
CA LEU A 74 29.17 -9.51 -16.92
C LEU A 74 29.72 -9.42 -15.47
N GLY A 75 28.87 -9.31 -14.44
CA GLY A 75 29.27 -8.90 -13.08
C GLY A 75 28.88 -9.87 -11.95
N GLY A 76 29.17 -11.16 -12.10
CA GLY A 76 28.59 -12.25 -11.30
C GLY A 76 28.83 -12.31 -9.78
N ALA A 77 29.49 -11.34 -9.15
CA ALA A 77 29.70 -11.29 -7.68
C ALA A 77 29.20 -9.99 -7.01
N GLY A 78 29.03 -8.89 -7.75
CA GLY A 78 28.53 -7.61 -7.23
C GLY A 78 27.12 -7.24 -7.70
N ALA A 79 26.55 -7.99 -8.65
CA ALA A 79 25.21 -7.75 -9.16
C ALA A 79 24.14 -8.04 -8.09
N ARG A 80 23.11 -7.19 -8.03
CA ARG A 80 22.01 -7.37 -7.08
C ARG A 80 21.25 -8.66 -7.38
N PRO A 81 20.79 -9.40 -6.34
CA PRO A 81 19.88 -10.52 -6.54
C PRO A 81 18.65 -10.12 -7.38
N ARG A 82 18.15 -11.08 -8.15
CA ARG A 82 16.99 -10.93 -9.04
C ARG A 82 16.05 -12.09 -8.83
N ASP A 83 14.78 -11.77 -8.73
CA ASP A 83 13.73 -12.76 -8.77
C ASP A 83 13.72 -13.50 -10.13
N LEU A 84 13.28 -14.75 -10.09
CA LEU A 84 12.96 -15.58 -11.22
C LEU A 84 11.59 -15.17 -11.76
N GLN A 85 11.57 -14.73 -13.00
CA GLN A 85 10.32 -14.57 -13.74
C GLN A 85 9.60 -15.92 -13.83
N LEU A 86 8.28 -15.92 -13.64
CA LEU A 86 7.46 -17.10 -13.93
C LEU A 86 7.62 -17.50 -15.41
N ILE A 87 8.10 -18.71 -15.64
CA ILE A 87 8.22 -19.29 -16.98
C ILE A 87 7.08 -20.29 -17.18
N VAL A 88 6.34 -20.14 -18.29
CA VAL A 88 5.27 -21.04 -18.70
C VAL A 88 5.63 -21.69 -20.04
N GLY A 89 5.82 -23.01 -20.03
CA GLY A 89 6.07 -23.84 -21.21
C GLY A 89 7.54 -24.07 -21.55
N THR A 90 7.78 -25.09 -22.38
CA THR A 90 9.13 -25.45 -22.83
C THR A 90 9.55 -24.59 -24.01
N TRP A 91 10.36 -23.57 -23.74
CA TRP A 91 11.18 -22.91 -24.76
C TRP A 91 12.20 -23.92 -25.29
N HIS A 92 11.86 -24.64 -26.36
CA HIS A 92 12.74 -25.67 -26.93
C HIS A 92 14.10 -25.09 -27.35
N ASP A 93 14.17 -23.82 -27.73
CA ASP A 93 15.44 -23.18 -28.12
C ASP A 93 16.32 -22.73 -26.94
N TYR A 94 15.82 -22.61 -25.69
CA TYR A 94 16.62 -22.15 -24.54
C TYR A 94 17.04 -23.27 -23.57
N ALA A 95 16.47 -24.47 -23.65
CA ALA A 95 16.92 -25.60 -22.83
C ALA A 95 18.36 -26.03 -23.16
N THR A 96 18.83 -25.77 -24.39
CA THR A 96 20.20 -26.01 -24.86
C THR A 96 21.15 -24.83 -24.62
N GLN A 97 20.61 -23.67 -24.19
CA GLN A 97 21.38 -22.44 -24.00
C GLN A 97 21.84 -22.21 -22.56
N ALA A 98 21.46 -23.02 -21.58
CA ALA A 98 21.92 -22.90 -20.18
C ALA A 98 23.42 -23.25 -19.99
N ARG A 99 24.27 -23.02 -20.99
CA ARG A 99 25.72 -23.27 -20.94
C ARG A 99 26.39 -22.29 -19.97
N LYS A 100 27.66 -22.55 -19.64
CA LYS A 100 28.52 -21.62 -18.90
C LYS A 100 28.47 -20.21 -19.52
N LEU A 101 28.35 -19.17 -18.70
CA LEU A 101 28.60 -17.80 -19.13
C LEU A 101 30.11 -17.69 -19.35
N VAL A 102 30.55 -17.59 -20.61
CA VAL A 102 31.99 -17.55 -20.92
C VAL A 102 32.57 -16.22 -20.46
N ARG A 103 32.98 -16.16 -19.20
CA ARG A 103 33.64 -15.02 -18.53
C ARG A 103 35.16 -15.25 -18.60
N ARG A 104 35.72 -15.04 -19.80
CA ARG A 104 37.14 -15.16 -20.26
C ARG A 104 38.15 -15.95 -19.41
N THR A 105 38.93 -16.78 -20.13
CA THR A 105 40.40 -16.59 -20.20
C THR A 105 40.94 -16.77 -21.62
N ASP A 106 40.56 -17.79 -22.40
CA ASP A 106 41.24 -18.04 -23.69
C ASP A 106 40.31 -18.05 -24.92
N GLY A 107 40.60 -17.19 -25.91
CA GLY A 107 40.15 -17.31 -27.30
C GLY A 107 38.80 -16.68 -27.72
N GLY A 108 37.87 -16.36 -26.82
CA GLY A 108 36.50 -15.96 -27.19
C GLY A 108 36.19 -14.46 -27.28
N ARG A 109 36.97 -13.63 -27.99
CA ARG A 109 36.79 -12.14 -28.01
C ARG A 109 35.36 -11.67 -28.37
N ARG A 110 34.64 -12.35 -29.26
CA ARG A 110 33.34 -11.90 -29.80
C ARG A 110 32.15 -11.93 -28.82
N VAL A 111 32.08 -12.89 -27.89
CA VAL A 111 30.89 -13.07 -27.01
C VAL A 111 30.84 -12.03 -25.89
N SER A 112 32.00 -11.68 -25.31
CA SER A 112 32.09 -10.64 -24.26
C SER A 112 31.79 -9.22 -24.78
N GLN A 113 32.11 -8.98 -26.06
CA GLN A 113 31.82 -7.73 -26.74
C GLN A 113 30.31 -7.56 -26.97
N ALA A 114 29.61 -8.66 -27.31
CA ALA A 114 28.15 -8.66 -27.50
C ALA A 114 27.38 -8.27 -26.22
N TRP A 115 27.74 -8.83 -25.06
CA TRP A 115 27.08 -8.46 -23.79
C TRP A 115 27.38 -7.03 -23.34
N ARG A 116 28.58 -6.51 -23.61
CA ARG A 116 28.92 -5.10 -23.35
C ARG A 116 28.19 -4.14 -24.29
N LEU A 117 28.01 -4.54 -25.55
CA LEU A 117 27.18 -3.80 -26.51
C LEU A 117 25.72 -3.80 -26.06
N LYS A 118 25.20 -4.95 -25.59
CA LYS A 118 23.84 -5.07 -25.04
C LYS A 118 23.64 -4.21 -23.80
N LEU A 119 24.57 -4.18 -22.84
CA LEU A 119 24.48 -3.27 -21.70
C LEU A 119 24.41 -1.79 -22.15
N LYS A 120 25.18 -1.41 -23.18
CA LYS A 120 25.11 -0.08 -23.81
C LYS A 120 23.81 0.15 -24.59
N GLN A 121 23.22 -0.89 -25.17
CA GLN A 121 21.97 -0.85 -25.94
C GLN A 121 20.71 -0.91 -25.05
N GLU A 122 20.74 -1.59 -23.91
CA GLU A 122 19.73 -1.54 -22.84
C GLU A 122 19.67 -0.14 -22.22
N GLN A 123 20.81 0.55 -22.23
CA GLN A 123 20.94 1.96 -21.89
C GLN A 123 20.58 2.91 -23.05
N ALA A 124 20.23 2.39 -24.23
CA ALA A 124 19.86 3.16 -25.42
C ALA A 124 18.39 2.91 -25.82
N PRO A 125 17.66 3.90 -26.36
CA PRO A 125 16.26 3.71 -26.75
C PRO A 125 16.15 2.87 -28.05
N THR A 126 15.19 1.95 -28.10
CA THR A 126 15.08 0.90 -29.14
C THR A 126 14.03 1.20 -30.22
N GLY A 127 14.32 0.79 -31.46
CA GLY A 127 13.40 0.47 -32.58
C GLY A 127 14.19 -0.41 -33.58
N VAL A 128 13.69 -1.32 -34.42
CA VAL A 128 12.34 -1.65 -34.93
C VAL A 128 12.27 -3.17 -35.17
N ALA A 129 11.67 -3.89 -34.21
CA ALA A 129 10.89 -5.11 -34.47
C ALA A 129 9.56 -4.72 -35.12
N ALA A 130 8.76 -5.65 -35.65
CA ALA A 130 7.41 -5.38 -36.16
C ALA A 130 6.66 -4.39 -35.23
N VAL A 131 6.47 -3.17 -35.71
CA VAL A 131 6.07 -2.04 -34.88
C VAL A 131 4.56 -1.91 -34.92
N LEU A 132 3.94 -1.94 -33.73
CA LEU A 132 2.50 -1.67 -33.54
C LEU A 132 1.58 -2.54 -34.41
N GLU A 133 1.85 -3.85 -34.48
CA GLU A 133 0.98 -4.82 -35.16
C GLU A 133 -0.47 -4.73 -34.64
N PRO A 134 -1.50 -4.87 -35.52
CA PRO A 134 -2.90 -4.72 -35.09
C PRO A 134 -3.31 -5.74 -34.02
N GLY A 135 -3.93 -5.27 -32.94
CA GLY A 135 -4.53 -6.06 -31.88
C GLY A 135 -5.95 -6.54 -32.22
N PHE A 136 -6.52 -7.42 -31.38
CA PHE A 136 -7.87 -7.94 -31.60
C PHE A 136 -8.93 -6.94 -31.11
N ARG A 137 -9.89 -6.60 -31.97
CA ARG A 137 -10.97 -5.67 -31.60
C ARG A 137 -11.78 -6.21 -30.41
N ARG A 138 -11.97 -5.37 -29.38
CA ARG A 138 -12.69 -5.67 -28.12
C ARG A 138 -12.04 -6.73 -27.20
N GLN A 139 -10.80 -7.12 -27.46
CA GLN A 139 -10.01 -7.85 -26.47
C GLN A 139 -9.35 -6.83 -25.54
N LEU A 140 -9.68 -6.86 -24.25
CA LEU A 140 -8.99 -6.02 -23.27
C LEU A 140 -7.56 -6.55 -23.09
N ALA A 141 -6.58 -5.65 -23.22
CA ALA A 141 -5.21 -5.96 -22.88
C ALA A 141 -5.10 -6.22 -21.36
N LEU A 142 -4.31 -7.21 -20.96
CA LEU A 142 -4.07 -7.52 -19.55
C LEU A 142 -3.31 -6.38 -18.84
N PHE A 143 -2.53 -5.59 -19.59
CA PHE A 143 -1.87 -4.35 -19.18
C PHE A 143 -1.83 -3.35 -20.35
N THR A 144 -2.02 -2.06 -20.10
CA THR A 144 -1.65 -0.97 -21.01
C THR A 144 -0.29 -0.40 -20.56
N VAL A 145 0.73 -0.50 -21.41
CA VAL A 145 2.09 -0.05 -21.07
C VAL A 145 2.44 1.17 -21.92
N PRO A 146 2.95 2.28 -21.34
CA PRO A 146 3.39 3.45 -22.10
C PRO A 146 4.40 3.05 -23.17
N ARG A 147 4.23 3.58 -24.37
CA ARG A 147 5.07 3.18 -25.51
C ARG A 147 6.20 4.18 -25.74
N THR A 148 7.40 3.65 -25.95
CA THR A 148 8.49 4.46 -26.49
C THR A 148 8.35 4.47 -28.03
N LEU A 149 7.81 5.56 -28.57
CA LEU A 149 7.67 5.76 -30.02
C LEU A 149 8.87 6.59 -30.50
N THR A 150 9.67 6.04 -31.41
CA THR A 150 10.89 6.68 -31.93
C THR A 150 10.73 7.06 -33.40
N ASP A 151 11.65 7.84 -33.97
CA ASP A 151 11.63 8.11 -35.43
C ASP A 151 11.74 6.82 -36.26
N ALA A 152 12.31 5.76 -35.68
CA ALA A 152 12.36 4.46 -36.33
C ALA A 152 10.96 3.81 -36.37
N THR A 153 10.17 3.96 -35.30
CA THR A 153 8.74 3.60 -35.25
C THR A 153 7.94 4.36 -36.32
N VAL A 154 8.19 5.66 -36.47
CA VAL A 154 7.55 6.49 -37.50
C VAL A 154 7.90 5.97 -38.89
N ARG A 155 9.19 5.84 -39.21
CA ARG A 155 9.67 5.32 -40.50
C ARG A 155 9.10 3.95 -40.85
N ALA A 156 8.87 3.09 -39.85
CA ALA A 156 8.28 1.77 -40.05
C ALA A 156 6.78 1.81 -40.41
N ILE A 157 6.08 2.92 -40.15
CA ILE A 157 4.62 3.05 -40.29
C ILE A 157 4.22 3.93 -41.49
N ILE A 158 5.10 4.79 -41.99
CA ILE A 158 4.82 5.77 -43.07
C ILE A 158 4.10 5.14 -44.29
N GLY A 159 4.45 3.90 -44.67
CA GLY A 159 3.83 3.18 -45.79
C GLY A 159 2.72 2.18 -45.43
N ARG A 160 2.40 2.00 -44.14
CA ARG A 160 1.46 0.95 -43.70
C ARG A 160 0.00 1.34 -43.97
N PRO A 161 -0.86 0.44 -44.50
CA PRO A 161 -2.30 0.69 -44.59
C PRO A 161 -2.91 0.70 -43.17
N LEU A 162 -3.63 1.77 -42.84
CA LEU A 162 -4.21 1.99 -41.52
C LEU A 162 -5.70 2.34 -41.66
N SER A 163 -6.54 1.68 -40.86
CA SER A 163 -7.97 1.96 -40.80
C SER A 163 -8.22 3.43 -40.40
N GLY A 164 -9.13 4.10 -41.10
CA GLY A 164 -9.46 5.51 -40.83
C GLY A 164 -8.43 6.53 -41.32
N TRP A 165 -7.34 6.10 -41.97
CA TRP A 165 -6.36 7.03 -42.56
C TRP A 165 -6.99 7.94 -43.62
N ASP A 166 -7.83 7.42 -44.52
CA ASP A 166 -8.44 8.23 -45.59
C ASP A 166 -9.33 9.35 -45.03
N ARG A 167 -10.10 9.05 -43.97
CA ARG A 167 -10.90 10.04 -43.24
C ARG A 167 -10.02 11.11 -42.59
N ALA A 168 -8.94 10.71 -41.91
CA ALA A 168 -8.03 11.65 -41.27
C ALA A 168 -7.23 12.49 -42.28
N ARG A 169 -6.89 11.92 -43.45
CA ARG A 169 -6.18 12.63 -44.52
C ARG A 169 -7.03 13.73 -45.15
N SER A 170 -8.33 13.50 -45.40
CA SER A 170 -9.23 14.53 -45.93
C SER A 170 -9.31 15.74 -44.98
N VAL A 171 -9.51 15.49 -43.68
CA VAL A 171 -9.52 16.53 -42.64
C VAL A 171 -8.19 17.29 -42.58
N LEU A 172 -7.06 16.59 -42.74
CA LEU A 172 -5.73 17.21 -42.74
C LEU A 172 -5.51 18.16 -43.94
N VAL A 173 -6.02 17.82 -45.12
CA VAL A 173 -5.92 18.66 -46.33
C VAL A 173 -6.78 19.92 -46.16
N GLU A 174 -8.01 19.77 -45.68
CA GLU A 174 -8.91 20.89 -45.39
C GLU A 174 -8.29 21.85 -44.36
N MET A 175 -7.78 21.32 -43.24
CA MET A 175 -7.12 22.13 -42.22
C MET A 175 -5.88 22.87 -42.73
N ALA A 176 -5.12 22.27 -43.65
CA ALA A 176 -3.96 22.93 -44.23
C ALA A 176 -4.36 24.11 -45.14
N ALA A 177 -5.43 23.96 -45.93
CA ALA A 177 -5.98 25.02 -46.77
C ALA A 177 -6.63 26.14 -45.95
N GLU A 178 -7.42 25.79 -44.92
CA GLU A 178 -8.09 26.74 -44.03
C GLU A 178 -7.12 27.70 -43.32
N HIS A 179 -5.95 27.19 -42.92
CA HIS A 179 -4.99 27.95 -42.12
C HIS A 179 -3.73 28.38 -42.89
N GLY A 180 -3.71 28.23 -44.22
CA GLY A 180 -2.56 28.64 -45.06
C GLY A 180 -1.26 27.92 -44.70
N MET A 181 -1.33 26.66 -44.28
CA MET A 181 -0.17 25.93 -43.75
C MET A 181 0.74 25.44 -44.88
N SER A 182 2.05 25.43 -44.61
CA SER A 182 3.05 24.98 -45.60
C SER A 182 2.93 23.49 -45.92
N GLN A 183 3.38 23.11 -47.11
CA GLN A 183 3.44 21.71 -47.53
C GLN A 183 4.30 20.84 -46.59
N GLY A 184 5.35 21.42 -45.99
CA GLY A 184 6.19 20.75 -45.00
C GLY A 184 5.45 20.45 -43.68
N TRP A 185 4.59 21.34 -43.22
CA TRP A 185 3.74 21.10 -42.04
C TRP A 185 2.77 19.94 -42.28
N HIS A 186 2.18 19.90 -43.48
CA HIS A 186 1.25 18.84 -43.88
C HIS A 186 1.91 17.45 -43.80
N TYR A 187 3.13 17.28 -44.31
CA TYR A 187 3.85 16.01 -44.25
C TYR A 187 4.17 15.57 -42.81
N LEU A 188 4.65 16.49 -41.96
CA LEU A 188 5.02 16.15 -40.58
C LEU A 188 3.81 15.77 -39.72
N VAL A 189 2.67 16.45 -39.89
CA VAL A 189 1.44 16.09 -39.16
C VAL A 189 0.84 14.79 -39.70
N ALA A 190 0.90 14.56 -41.01
CA ALA A 190 0.49 13.31 -41.63
C ALA A 190 1.20 12.09 -41.01
N GLU A 191 2.52 12.14 -40.83
CA GLU A 191 3.29 11.06 -40.20
C GLU A 191 2.84 10.76 -38.77
N MET A 192 2.59 11.81 -37.98
CA MET A 192 2.15 11.67 -36.59
C MET A 192 0.71 11.13 -36.48
N VAL A 193 -0.18 11.53 -37.40
CA VAL A 193 -1.53 10.97 -37.50
C VAL A 193 -1.49 9.48 -37.85
N ARG A 194 -0.62 9.06 -38.80
CA ARG A 194 -0.43 7.64 -39.11
C ARG A 194 0.08 6.87 -37.89
N LEU A 195 1.04 7.41 -37.16
CA LEU A 195 1.56 6.79 -35.94
C LEU A 195 0.45 6.60 -34.89
N ALA A 196 -0.39 7.61 -34.65
CA ALA A 196 -1.50 7.53 -33.70
C ALA A 196 -2.55 6.47 -34.11
N LEU A 197 -2.87 6.37 -35.39
CA LEU A 197 -3.78 5.34 -35.91
C LEU A 197 -3.19 3.93 -35.79
N ALA A 198 -1.88 3.77 -35.98
CA ALA A 198 -1.20 2.50 -35.77
C ALA A 198 -1.22 2.07 -34.29
N VAL A 199 -1.08 3.00 -33.35
CA VAL A 199 -1.26 2.73 -31.91
C VAL A 199 -2.69 2.28 -31.61
N ARG A 200 -3.70 2.97 -32.17
CA ARG A 200 -5.10 2.60 -32.02
C ARG A 200 -5.38 1.18 -32.51
N GLU A 201 -4.86 0.82 -33.68
CA GLU A 201 -5.00 -0.54 -34.22
C GLU A 201 -4.30 -1.57 -33.36
N ALA A 202 -3.10 -1.27 -32.84
CA ALA A 202 -2.36 -2.19 -31.98
C ALA A 202 -3.10 -2.50 -30.66
N GLU A 203 -3.90 -1.55 -30.18
CA GLU A 203 -4.77 -1.74 -29.00
C GLU A 203 -6.10 -2.41 -29.33
N GLY A 204 -6.45 -2.56 -30.61
CA GLY A 204 -7.77 -3.07 -31.00
C GLY A 204 -8.91 -2.12 -30.63
N ALA A 205 -8.64 -0.82 -30.50
CA ALA A 205 -9.62 0.21 -30.13
C ALA A 205 -10.34 0.79 -31.36
N ASP A 206 -11.63 1.11 -31.22
CA ASP A 206 -12.43 1.73 -32.29
C ASP A 206 -12.15 3.26 -32.40
N ARG A 207 -11.94 3.92 -31.26
CA ARG A 207 -11.48 5.31 -31.12
C ARG A 207 -10.23 5.32 -30.24
N LEU A 208 -9.28 6.23 -30.50
CA LEU A 208 -8.05 6.33 -29.69
C LEU A 208 -8.34 7.16 -28.42
N PRO A 209 -8.08 6.63 -27.21
CA PRO A 209 -8.18 7.42 -25.98
C PRO A 209 -7.20 8.59 -25.99
N GLU A 210 -7.69 9.82 -25.80
CA GLU A 210 -6.90 11.07 -25.85
C GLU A 210 -5.60 11.05 -25.01
N PRO A 211 -5.52 10.44 -23.79
CA PRO A 211 -4.27 10.35 -23.03
C PRO A 211 -3.11 9.66 -23.75
N MET A 212 -3.39 8.78 -24.71
CA MET A 212 -2.37 8.05 -25.47
C MET A 212 -1.65 8.95 -26.50
N LEU A 213 -2.18 10.15 -26.78
CA LEU A 213 -1.48 11.15 -27.61
C LEU A 213 -0.21 11.69 -26.92
N ARG A 214 -0.05 11.49 -25.61
CA ARG A 214 1.18 11.82 -24.85
C ARG A 214 2.39 11.06 -25.35
N ASP A 215 2.18 9.86 -25.89
CA ASP A 215 3.25 8.97 -26.36
C ASP A 215 3.81 9.41 -27.73
N LEU A 216 3.14 10.34 -28.44
CA LEU A 216 3.59 10.83 -29.75
C LEU A 216 4.83 11.75 -29.62
N PRO A 217 5.82 11.65 -30.53
CA PRO A 217 7.01 12.49 -30.49
C PRO A 217 6.75 13.99 -30.68
N THR A 218 5.88 14.38 -31.60
CA THR A 218 5.66 15.79 -32.00
C THR A 218 4.20 16.08 -32.42
N HIS A 219 3.85 17.37 -32.52
CA HIS A 219 2.61 17.88 -33.12
C HIS A 219 1.29 17.33 -32.53
N ARG A 220 1.31 16.96 -31.25
CA ARG A 220 0.17 16.37 -30.51
C ARG A 220 -1.10 17.21 -30.57
N ASP A 221 -1.00 18.54 -30.43
CA ASP A 221 -2.15 19.45 -30.52
C ASP A 221 -2.82 19.41 -31.91
N ALA A 222 -2.03 19.37 -32.98
CA ALA A 222 -2.53 19.26 -34.34
C ALA A 222 -3.14 17.87 -34.62
N VAL A 223 -2.48 16.80 -34.18
CA VAL A 223 -3.00 15.41 -34.31
C VAL A 223 -4.31 15.23 -33.56
N ARG A 224 -4.42 15.81 -32.35
CA ARG A 224 -5.63 15.83 -31.56
C ARG A 224 -6.80 16.45 -32.34
N LEU A 225 -6.60 17.65 -32.90
CA LEU A 225 -7.63 18.35 -33.67
C LEU A 225 -8.06 17.56 -34.91
N VAL A 226 -7.09 16.97 -35.64
CA VAL A 226 -7.36 16.14 -36.83
C VAL A 226 -8.16 14.89 -36.46
N LEU A 227 -7.77 14.16 -35.41
CA LEU A 227 -8.47 12.93 -35.00
C LEU A 227 -9.84 13.20 -34.37
N LEU A 228 -10.04 14.36 -33.72
CA LEU A 228 -11.34 14.82 -33.24
C LEU A 228 -12.28 15.16 -34.40
N ARG A 229 -11.85 16.00 -35.36
CA ARG A 229 -12.65 16.32 -36.57
C ARG A 229 -12.95 15.07 -37.40
N ALA A 230 -12.05 14.09 -37.42
CA ALA A 230 -12.25 12.83 -38.13
C ALA A 230 -13.13 11.81 -37.37
N ASP A 231 -13.57 12.08 -36.13
CA ASP A 231 -14.32 11.17 -35.25
C ASP A 231 -13.58 9.84 -34.96
N LEU A 232 -12.26 9.93 -34.76
CA LEU A 232 -11.35 8.80 -34.49
C LEU A 232 -10.66 8.90 -33.13
N LEU A 233 -10.92 9.97 -32.37
CA LEU A 233 -10.45 10.19 -31.00
C LEU A 233 -11.61 10.05 -30.00
N GLU A 234 -11.34 9.43 -28.85
CA GLU A 234 -12.19 9.48 -27.67
C GLU A 234 -11.67 10.61 -26.78
N ALA A 235 -12.44 11.71 -26.73
CA ALA A 235 -12.04 12.93 -26.03
C ALA A 235 -11.92 12.69 -24.52
N ALA A 236 -10.88 13.24 -23.91
CA ALA A 236 -10.75 13.28 -22.46
C ALA A 236 -11.75 14.29 -21.85
N PRO A 237 -12.14 14.11 -20.58
CA PRO A 237 -13.04 15.05 -19.88
C PRO A 237 -12.53 16.50 -19.86
N GLU A 238 -11.20 16.68 -19.82
CA GLU A 238 -10.53 17.97 -20.02
C GLU A 238 -9.62 17.92 -21.27
N PRO A 239 -9.66 18.93 -22.15
CA PRO A 239 -8.81 18.99 -23.34
C PRO A 239 -7.31 19.03 -22.98
N MET A 240 -6.54 18.03 -23.40
CA MET A 240 -5.09 18.05 -23.22
C MET A 240 -4.43 19.07 -24.15
N ARG A 241 -3.55 19.94 -23.61
CA ARG A 241 -2.71 20.89 -24.36
C ARG A 241 -1.24 20.47 -24.30
N PHE A 242 -0.52 20.53 -25.42
CA PHE A 242 0.81 19.93 -25.57
C PHE A 242 1.92 20.91 -26.03
N SER A 243 1.68 22.23 -26.02
CA SER A 243 2.59 23.25 -26.57
C SER A 243 3.90 23.50 -25.78
N ARG A 244 5.00 23.68 -26.54
CA ARG A 244 6.43 23.70 -26.15
C ARG A 244 6.97 25.04 -25.59
N ALA A 245 6.35 25.63 -24.57
CA ALA A 245 6.92 26.84 -23.94
C ALA A 245 8.13 26.56 -23.00
N ASN A 246 8.47 25.30 -22.70
CA ASN A 246 9.47 24.96 -21.67
C ASN A 246 10.40 23.78 -22.05
N GLN A 247 11.33 23.92 -22.99
CA GLN A 247 12.65 23.25 -22.89
C GLN A 247 13.70 23.76 -23.91
N PRO A 248 15.01 23.78 -23.54
CA PRO A 248 16.05 24.54 -24.21
C PRO A 248 16.61 23.87 -25.47
N ALA A 249 17.23 24.72 -26.31
CA ALA A 249 17.75 24.42 -27.63
C ALA A 249 19.14 23.73 -27.65
N ARG A 250 19.38 23.01 -28.76
CA ARG A 250 20.65 22.49 -29.34
C ARG A 250 21.01 21.00 -29.11
N THR A 251 20.70 20.20 -30.15
CA THR A 251 21.52 19.24 -30.97
C THR A 251 23.01 18.97 -30.59
N PRO A 252 23.76 17.94 -31.11
CA PRO A 252 23.50 16.99 -32.25
C PRO A 252 24.18 15.55 -32.23
N TYR A 253 23.94 14.76 -33.30
CA TYR A 253 24.73 13.66 -33.96
C TYR A 253 24.75 12.16 -33.49
N ILE A 254 24.05 11.32 -34.28
CA ILE A 254 24.38 10.02 -34.97
C ILE A 254 25.12 8.89 -34.22
N THR A 255 24.60 7.63 -34.27
CA THR A 255 25.34 6.39 -34.70
C THR A 255 24.53 5.07 -34.65
N ASP A 256 24.86 4.18 -35.61
CA ASP A 256 24.78 2.70 -35.68
C ASP A 256 23.51 1.94 -36.17
N PRO A 257 23.68 0.88 -37.02
CA PRO A 257 22.58 0.06 -37.52
C PRO A 257 22.09 -0.95 -36.46
N VAL A 258 20.77 -1.02 -36.29
CA VAL A 258 20.09 -1.82 -35.26
C VAL A 258 20.20 -3.33 -35.54
N PRO A 259 20.54 -4.18 -34.54
CA PRO A 259 20.56 -5.64 -34.70
C PRO A 259 19.14 -6.25 -34.83
N ILE A 260 19.03 -7.36 -35.57
CA ILE A 260 17.77 -8.09 -35.80
C ILE A 260 17.17 -8.55 -34.44
N PRO A 261 15.90 -8.21 -34.15
CA PRO A 261 15.28 -8.53 -32.86
C PRO A 261 15.04 -10.04 -32.70
N PRO A 262 15.18 -10.59 -31.48
CA PRO A 262 14.97 -12.01 -31.21
C PRO A 262 13.50 -12.43 -31.39
N ARG A 263 13.29 -13.69 -31.76
CA ARG A 263 11.97 -14.28 -32.05
C ARG A 263 11.09 -14.24 -30.80
N ALA A 264 9.97 -13.51 -30.84
CA ALA A 264 9.04 -13.32 -29.72
C ALA A 264 7.93 -14.39 -29.65
N PRO A 265 7.32 -14.64 -28.47
CA PRO A 265 6.05 -15.34 -28.34
C PRO A 265 5.00 -14.71 -29.26
N ARG A 266 4.17 -15.54 -29.90
CA ARG A 266 3.19 -15.05 -30.89
C ARG A 266 1.85 -15.74 -30.75
N GLN A 267 0.80 -15.05 -31.15
CA GLN A 267 -0.56 -15.56 -31.06
C GLN A 267 -0.88 -16.55 -32.20
N CYS A 268 -1.57 -17.64 -31.90
CA CYS A 268 -2.07 -18.58 -32.91
C CYS A 268 -3.23 -17.96 -33.71
N ARG A 269 -3.18 -18.01 -35.04
CA ARG A 269 -4.22 -17.50 -35.95
C ARG A 269 -5.60 -18.14 -35.75
N ASP A 270 -5.66 -19.41 -35.34
CA ASP A 270 -6.92 -20.15 -35.25
C ASP A 270 -7.48 -20.20 -33.82
N CYS A 271 -6.66 -20.38 -32.77
CA CYS A 271 -7.15 -20.40 -31.38
C CYS A 271 -6.90 -19.11 -30.59
N HIS A 272 -6.11 -18.17 -31.13
CA HIS A 272 -5.63 -16.99 -30.41
C HIS A 272 -4.83 -17.30 -29.12
N GLY A 273 -4.47 -18.56 -28.90
CA GLY A 273 -3.60 -18.96 -27.81
C GLY A 273 -2.16 -18.50 -28.04
N TRP A 274 -1.49 -18.12 -26.96
CA TRP A 274 -0.09 -17.71 -26.99
C TRP A 274 0.80 -18.91 -27.27
N MET A 275 1.59 -18.85 -28.33
CA MET A 275 2.52 -19.90 -28.73
C MET A 275 3.93 -19.54 -28.30
N PRO A 276 4.65 -20.46 -27.62
CA PRO A 276 6.06 -20.30 -27.35
C PRO A 276 6.88 -20.45 -28.63
N VAL A 277 8.10 -19.92 -28.59
CA VAL A 277 9.01 -19.89 -29.73
C VAL A 277 9.47 -21.31 -30.08
N GLY A 278 9.27 -21.73 -31.34
CA GLY A 278 9.71 -23.03 -31.83
C GLY A 278 9.95 -23.08 -33.34
N ARG A 279 10.93 -23.89 -33.75
CA ARG A 279 11.46 -23.98 -35.14
C ARG A 279 10.47 -24.41 -36.23
N ARG A 280 9.29 -24.97 -35.88
CA ARG A 280 8.29 -25.50 -36.83
C ARG A 280 6.92 -24.80 -36.78
N ALA A 281 6.75 -23.80 -35.92
CA ALA A 281 5.48 -23.13 -35.76
C ALA A 281 5.33 -22.05 -36.85
N GLY A 282 4.41 -22.23 -37.81
CA GLY A 282 3.90 -21.08 -38.57
C GLY A 282 3.08 -20.16 -37.66
N PHE A 283 2.13 -19.41 -38.23
CA PHE A 283 1.16 -18.63 -37.47
C PHE A 283 0.09 -19.49 -36.75
N ARG A 284 0.25 -20.82 -36.67
CA ARG A 284 -0.75 -21.74 -36.10
C ARG A 284 -0.08 -22.75 -35.16
N CYS A 285 -0.71 -22.98 -34.01
CA CYS A 285 -0.24 -23.95 -33.04
C CYS A 285 -0.47 -25.38 -33.54
N SER A 286 0.33 -26.34 -33.05
CA SER A 286 0.28 -27.74 -33.48
C SER A 286 -1.14 -28.34 -33.39
N PRO A 287 -1.90 -28.13 -32.31
CA PRO A 287 -3.23 -28.73 -32.25
C PRO A 287 -4.29 -28.00 -33.09
N CYS A 288 -4.12 -26.71 -33.43
CA CYS A 288 -4.97 -26.06 -34.44
C CYS A 288 -4.68 -26.55 -35.85
N ARG A 289 -3.42 -26.84 -36.17
CA ARG A 289 -3.03 -27.46 -37.45
C ARG A 289 -3.74 -28.80 -37.62
N HIS A 290 -3.68 -29.63 -36.59
CA HIS A 290 -4.34 -30.94 -36.58
C HIS A 290 -5.88 -30.87 -36.57
N TRP A 291 -6.45 -29.93 -35.81
CA TRP A 291 -7.89 -29.69 -35.80
C TRP A 291 -8.41 -29.28 -37.18
N ARG A 292 -7.60 -28.53 -37.94
CA ARG A 292 -7.94 -28.11 -39.30
C ARG A 292 -7.91 -29.25 -40.32
N GLU A 293 -7.03 -30.24 -40.14
CA GLU A 293 -6.99 -31.43 -41.01
C GLU A 293 -8.27 -32.28 -40.90
N ARG A 294 -9.03 -32.15 -39.81
CA ARG A 294 -10.16 -33.04 -39.48
C ARG A 294 -11.55 -32.42 -39.59
N HIS A 295 -11.65 -31.10 -39.76
CA HIS A 295 -12.93 -30.40 -39.60
C HIS A 295 -13.16 -29.33 -40.68
N PRO A 296 -14.39 -29.22 -41.22
CA PRO A 296 -14.72 -28.22 -42.24
C PRO A 296 -14.72 -26.81 -41.66
N ARG A 297 -14.50 -25.81 -42.51
CA ARG A 297 -14.42 -24.41 -42.10
C ARG A 297 -15.80 -23.75 -42.07
N GLY A 298 -16.03 -22.89 -41.10
CA GLY A 298 -17.27 -22.14 -41.00
C GLY A 298 -17.23 -21.07 -39.91
N ARG A 299 -18.39 -20.50 -39.61
CA ARG A 299 -18.57 -19.52 -38.54
C ARG A 299 -18.93 -20.19 -37.21
N CYS A 300 -18.12 -19.98 -36.17
CA CYS A 300 -18.35 -20.58 -34.86
C CYS A 300 -19.59 -19.99 -34.17
N VAL A 301 -20.51 -20.83 -33.67
CA VAL A 301 -21.74 -20.35 -33.02
C VAL A 301 -21.52 -19.62 -31.68
N ARG A 302 -20.43 -19.94 -30.96
CA ARG A 302 -20.09 -19.33 -29.67
C ARG A 302 -19.27 -18.04 -29.83
N CYS A 303 -18.05 -18.14 -30.37
CA CYS A 303 -17.18 -16.97 -30.53
C CYS A 303 -17.44 -16.13 -31.79
N ARG A 304 -18.37 -16.55 -32.67
CA ARG A 304 -18.78 -15.84 -33.90
C ARG A 304 -17.68 -15.59 -34.94
N ARG A 305 -16.47 -16.11 -34.72
CA ARG A 305 -15.33 -16.03 -35.65
C ARG A 305 -15.59 -16.86 -36.90
N GLU A 306 -15.19 -16.29 -38.03
CA GLU A 306 -15.35 -16.86 -39.37
C GLU A 306 -14.10 -17.64 -39.79
N ASP A 307 -14.24 -18.47 -40.83
CA ASP A 307 -13.15 -19.23 -41.45
C ASP A 307 -12.38 -20.16 -40.48
N LEU A 308 -13.04 -20.65 -39.43
CA LEU A 308 -12.45 -21.58 -38.45
C LEU A 308 -12.86 -23.04 -38.71
N PRO A 309 -12.00 -24.04 -38.50
CA PRO A 309 -12.41 -25.44 -38.54
C PRO A 309 -13.34 -25.77 -37.37
N LEU A 310 -14.53 -26.31 -37.65
CA LEU A 310 -15.61 -26.50 -36.67
C LEU A 310 -15.95 -27.97 -36.46
N ARG A 311 -16.13 -28.35 -35.20
CA ARG A 311 -16.80 -29.59 -34.80
C ARG A 311 -18.10 -29.22 -34.10
N ALA A 312 -19.23 -29.77 -34.52
CA ALA A 312 -20.57 -29.41 -34.01
C ALA A 312 -20.79 -27.87 -33.97
N HIS A 313 -20.50 -27.20 -35.09
CA HIS A 313 -20.58 -25.74 -35.27
C HIS A 313 -19.71 -24.89 -34.31
N ARG A 314 -18.77 -25.49 -33.58
CA ARG A 314 -17.90 -24.81 -32.61
C ARG A 314 -16.42 -24.97 -32.99
N CYS A 315 -15.63 -23.90 -32.87
CA CYS A 315 -14.18 -23.96 -33.11
C CYS A 315 -13.47 -24.70 -31.98
N ARG A 316 -12.19 -25.04 -32.18
CA ARG A 316 -11.39 -25.82 -31.21
C ARG A 316 -11.46 -25.29 -29.77
N THR A 317 -11.40 -23.98 -29.56
CA THR A 317 -11.43 -23.36 -28.22
C THR A 317 -12.83 -23.29 -27.62
N CYS A 318 -13.87 -23.27 -28.45
CA CYS A 318 -15.26 -23.20 -28.02
C CYS A 318 -15.93 -24.57 -27.87
N HIS A 319 -15.37 -25.62 -28.47
CA HIS A 319 -15.89 -26.98 -28.40
C HIS A 319 -15.90 -27.57 -26.97
N PRO A 320 -14.87 -27.37 -26.12
CA PRO A 320 -14.86 -27.86 -24.72
C PRO A 320 -16.06 -27.40 -23.90
N TYR A 321 -16.56 -26.21 -24.18
CA TYR A 321 -17.65 -25.61 -23.43
C TYR A 321 -19.04 -26.02 -23.90
N ARG A 322 -19.16 -26.99 -24.83
CA ARG A 322 -20.45 -27.45 -25.34
C ARG A 322 -21.39 -27.88 -24.20
N LEU A 323 -20.90 -28.72 -23.29
CA LEU A 323 -21.68 -29.22 -22.16
C LEU A 323 -22.00 -28.12 -21.14
N LEU A 324 -21.07 -27.17 -20.94
CA LEU A 324 -21.26 -26.04 -20.03
C LEU A 324 -22.32 -25.06 -20.54
N ASP A 325 -22.34 -24.81 -21.85
CA ASP A 325 -23.36 -23.97 -22.49
C ASP A 325 -24.74 -24.63 -22.53
N GLU A 326 -24.76 -25.96 -22.71
CA GLU A 326 -26.00 -26.76 -22.66
C GLU A 326 -26.58 -26.78 -21.24
N ALA A 327 -25.75 -26.86 -20.20
CA ALA A 327 -26.19 -26.87 -18.80
C ALA A 327 -26.47 -25.47 -18.22
N ARG A 328 -25.75 -24.43 -18.66
CA ARG A 328 -25.87 -23.04 -18.16
C ARG A 328 -25.72 -22.03 -19.31
N PRO A 329 -26.80 -21.65 -20.00
CA PRO A 329 -26.76 -20.81 -21.20
C PRO A 329 -26.32 -19.34 -20.95
N VAL A 330 -26.10 -18.93 -19.70
CA VAL A 330 -25.75 -17.55 -19.31
C VAL A 330 -24.23 -17.33 -19.14
N THR A 331 -23.38 -18.35 -19.33
CA THR A 331 -21.92 -18.11 -19.21
C THR A 331 -21.43 -17.17 -20.31
N SER A 332 -20.63 -16.17 -19.91
CA SER A 332 -20.14 -15.12 -20.80
C SER A 332 -19.59 -15.70 -22.11
N ARG A 333 -19.88 -15.03 -23.24
CA ARG A 333 -19.46 -15.45 -24.60
C ARG A 333 -17.93 -15.41 -24.81
N GLY A 334 -17.17 -15.04 -23.78
CA GLY A 334 -15.71 -15.07 -23.79
C GLY A 334 -15.16 -16.51 -23.75
N THR A 335 -13.99 -16.69 -24.34
CA THR A 335 -13.12 -17.85 -24.13
C THR A 335 -11.94 -17.40 -23.28
N GLN A 336 -11.55 -18.20 -22.29
CA GLN A 336 -10.37 -17.92 -21.48
C GLN A 336 -9.11 -17.86 -22.36
N LEU A 337 -8.18 -16.94 -22.03
CA LEU A 337 -6.87 -16.85 -22.68
C LEU A 337 -6.06 -18.14 -22.40
N GLU A 338 -5.61 -18.82 -23.44
CA GLU A 338 -4.88 -20.09 -23.37
C GLU A 338 -3.39 -19.91 -23.75
N ILE A 339 -2.48 -20.48 -22.96
CA ILE A 339 -1.06 -20.60 -23.32
C ILE A 339 -0.83 -22.00 -23.92
N THR A 340 -0.47 -22.08 -25.20
CA THR A 340 -0.28 -23.37 -25.89
C THR A 340 1.08 -23.96 -25.54
N LEU A 341 1.13 -24.95 -24.65
CA LEU A 341 2.38 -25.61 -24.25
C LEU A 341 2.84 -26.64 -25.30
N PRO A 342 4.12 -26.65 -25.73
CA PRO A 342 4.56 -27.41 -26.90
C PRO A 342 4.92 -28.88 -26.59
N ALA A 343 4.77 -29.35 -25.34
CA ALA A 343 5.17 -30.70 -24.91
C ALA A 343 4.00 -31.64 -24.57
N GLY A 344 2.75 -31.26 -24.84
CA GLY A 344 1.58 -32.12 -24.66
C GLY A 344 1.07 -32.65 -25.98
N VAL A 345 1.56 -33.81 -26.45
CA VAL A 345 0.88 -34.58 -27.50
C VAL A 345 -0.53 -34.90 -26.99
N GLY A 346 -1.56 -34.25 -27.53
CA GLY A 346 -2.98 -34.62 -27.40
C GLY A 346 -3.39 -35.22 -26.05
N GLY A 347 -3.29 -34.45 -24.97
CA GLY A 347 -4.10 -34.78 -23.78
C GLY A 347 -5.58 -34.55 -24.13
N PRO A 348 -6.52 -35.41 -23.71
CA PRO A 348 -7.93 -35.09 -23.85
C PRO A 348 -8.17 -33.74 -23.18
N VAL A 349 -8.93 -32.87 -23.84
CA VAL A 349 -9.60 -31.77 -23.13
C VAL A 349 -10.48 -32.48 -22.11
N LEU A 350 -10.07 -32.46 -20.84
CA LEU A 350 -10.92 -32.98 -19.78
C LEU A 350 -12.20 -32.15 -19.83
N PRO A 351 -13.37 -32.79 -20.01
CA PRO A 351 -14.63 -32.07 -19.88
C PRO A 351 -14.61 -31.39 -18.51
N VAL A 352 -14.98 -30.11 -18.45
CA VAL A 352 -15.28 -29.49 -17.16
C VAL A 352 -16.44 -30.29 -16.59
N PRO A 353 -16.24 -31.09 -15.52
CA PRO A 353 -17.32 -31.90 -15.03
C PRO A 353 -18.36 -30.97 -14.41
N VAL A 354 -19.57 -30.99 -14.97
CA VAL A 354 -20.69 -30.15 -14.50
C VAL A 354 -21.21 -30.65 -13.15
N ASP A 355 -20.98 -31.94 -12.86
CA ASP A 355 -21.50 -32.65 -11.69
C ASP A 355 -20.41 -33.28 -10.80
N ALA A 356 -19.13 -32.92 -11.00
CA ALA A 356 -18.11 -33.44 -10.08
C ALA A 356 -18.31 -32.80 -8.70
N PRO A 357 -18.46 -33.59 -7.63
CA PRO A 357 -18.30 -33.06 -6.30
C PRO A 357 -16.90 -32.42 -6.21
N PRO A 358 -16.73 -31.32 -5.45
CA PRO A 358 -15.41 -30.72 -5.26
C PRO A 358 -14.44 -31.83 -4.88
N ALA A 359 -13.28 -31.87 -5.54
CA ALA A 359 -12.26 -32.85 -5.25
C ALA A 359 -12.09 -32.91 -3.73
N ALA A 360 -12.23 -34.10 -3.13
CA ALA A 360 -12.01 -34.27 -1.71
C ALA A 360 -10.66 -33.64 -1.38
N ASP A 361 -10.62 -32.78 -0.35
CA ASP A 361 -9.46 -32.00 0.07
C ASP A 361 -8.21 -32.90 0.09
N ALA A 362 -7.48 -32.93 -1.03
CA ALA A 362 -6.17 -33.53 -1.04
C ALA A 362 -5.36 -32.69 -0.07
N ASP A 363 -4.71 -33.34 0.87
CA ASP A 363 -4.02 -32.68 1.97
C ASP A 363 -2.73 -32.02 1.47
N GLU A 364 -2.87 -31.03 0.57
CA GLU A 364 -1.77 -30.30 -0.01
C GLU A 364 -1.21 -29.37 1.07
N THR A 365 0.01 -29.67 1.49
CA THR A 365 0.82 -28.82 2.37
C THR A 365 1.19 -27.55 1.59
N PRO A 366 0.72 -26.35 1.99
CA PRO A 366 0.86 -25.12 1.20
C PRO A 366 2.32 -24.64 1.07
N ALA A 367 3.16 -24.93 2.05
CA ALA A 367 4.48 -24.32 2.23
C ALA A 367 5.54 -24.67 1.16
N GLY A 368 5.22 -25.48 0.15
CA GLY A 368 6.16 -25.88 -0.90
C GLY A 368 6.06 -25.14 -2.24
N TRP A 369 5.04 -24.30 -2.46
CA TRP A 369 4.63 -23.94 -3.83
C TRP A 369 5.04 -22.55 -4.30
N THR A 370 5.39 -21.63 -3.40
CA THR A 370 6.11 -20.40 -3.76
C THR A 370 7.60 -20.66 -3.66
N ALA A 371 8.16 -21.21 -4.74
CA ALA A 371 9.59 -21.37 -4.80
C ALA A 371 10.30 -20.02 -4.65
N ARG A 372 11.32 -19.97 -3.78
CA ARG A 372 12.02 -18.73 -3.41
C ARG A 372 12.40 -17.91 -4.64
N GLY A 373 12.00 -16.65 -4.63
CA GLY A 373 12.31 -15.67 -5.67
C GLY A 373 11.43 -15.76 -6.91
N GLN A 374 10.32 -16.50 -6.95
CA GLN A 374 9.41 -16.46 -8.10
C GLN A 374 8.30 -15.43 -7.89
N GLU A 375 8.19 -14.45 -8.79
CA GLU A 375 7.13 -13.43 -8.74
C GLU A 375 5.75 -14.05 -9.02
N ALA A 376 4.73 -13.52 -8.34
CA ALA A 376 3.34 -13.87 -8.62
C ALA A 376 2.92 -13.29 -9.98
N LEU A 377 2.26 -14.10 -10.82
CA LEU A 377 1.74 -13.64 -12.12
C LEU A 377 0.70 -12.52 -11.96
N PHE A 378 -0.03 -12.54 -10.85
CA PHE A 378 -0.95 -11.49 -10.42
C PHE A 378 -0.80 -11.29 -8.93
N THR A 379 -0.66 -10.03 -8.49
CA THR A 379 -0.86 -9.65 -7.09
C THR A 379 -2.36 -9.49 -6.84
N MET A 380 -3.10 -10.61 -6.86
CA MET A 380 -4.51 -10.59 -6.47
C MET A 380 -4.61 -10.56 -4.96
N ARG A 381 -5.55 -9.76 -4.44
CA ARG A 381 -5.94 -9.80 -3.04
C ARG A 381 -6.32 -11.24 -2.68
N ARG A 382 -5.67 -11.81 -1.68
CA ARG A 382 -5.93 -13.19 -1.25
C ARG A 382 -7.22 -13.22 -0.45
N ASP A 383 -8.12 -14.15 -0.78
CA ASP A 383 -9.20 -14.50 0.12
C ASP A 383 -8.66 -15.51 1.14
N TRP A 384 -8.58 -15.06 2.40
CA TRP A 384 -8.12 -15.88 3.53
C TRP A 384 -9.23 -16.77 4.11
N SER A 385 -10.49 -16.60 3.69
CA SER A 385 -11.64 -17.34 4.21
C SER A 385 -11.54 -18.85 4.00
N PRO A 386 -11.14 -19.36 2.80
CA PRO A 386 -10.97 -20.79 2.57
C PRO A 386 -9.81 -21.38 3.39
N VAL A 387 -8.73 -20.60 3.56
CA VAL A 387 -7.55 -21.01 4.35
C VAL A 387 -7.94 -21.19 5.82
N LEU A 388 -8.67 -20.22 6.39
CA LEU A 388 -9.15 -20.32 7.76
C LEU A 388 -10.15 -21.45 7.94
N ALA A 389 -11.09 -21.63 7.01
CA ALA A 389 -12.06 -22.72 7.07
C ALA A 389 -11.37 -24.10 7.15
N ARG A 390 -10.28 -24.29 6.40
CA ARG A 390 -9.46 -25.50 6.45
C ARG A 390 -8.71 -25.67 7.77
N LEU A 391 -8.15 -24.58 8.30
CA LEU A 391 -7.35 -24.60 9.52
C LEU A 391 -8.18 -24.72 10.81
N ARG A 392 -9.49 -24.40 10.78
CA ARG A 392 -10.39 -24.54 11.94
C ARG A 392 -10.43 -25.96 12.52
N ARG A 393 -10.17 -26.98 11.69
CA ARG A 393 -10.22 -28.40 12.09
C ARG A 393 -8.86 -28.96 12.56
N ARG A 394 -7.80 -28.14 12.57
CA ARG A 394 -6.45 -28.58 12.96
C ARG A 394 -5.92 -27.77 14.15
N PRO A 395 -5.29 -28.42 15.14
CA PRO A 395 -4.51 -27.71 16.14
C PRO A 395 -3.40 -26.92 15.47
N ARG A 396 -3.27 -25.63 15.78
CA ARG A 396 -2.28 -24.74 15.16
C ARG A 396 -0.84 -25.13 15.51
N ALA A 397 -0.63 -25.83 16.63
CA ALA A 397 0.66 -26.36 17.04
C ALA A 397 1.18 -27.47 16.10
N ASP A 398 0.27 -28.14 15.39
CA ASP A 398 0.60 -29.27 14.52
C ASP A 398 0.83 -28.85 13.06
N LEU A 399 0.85 -27.54 12.79
CA LEU A 399 1.08 -27.03 11.45
C LEU A 399 2.56 -27.19 11.07
N PRO A 400 2.89 -27.89 9.96
CA PRO A 400 4.28 -28.07 9.55
C PRO A 400 4.85 -26.75 9.05
N LEU A 401 5.75 -26.16 9.84
CA LEU A 401 6.48 -24.94 9.49
C LEU A 401 7.85 -25.28 8.91
N THR A 402 8.36 -24.43 8.01
CA THR A 402 9.79 -24.47 7.64
C THR A 402 10.65 -24.08 8.84
N GLU A 403 11.92 -24.50 8.86
CA GLU A 403 12.82 -24.21 10.00
C GLU A 403 12.91 -22.71 10.31
N ARG A 404 13.03 -21.87 9.28
CA ARG A 404 13.06 -20.41 9.44
C ARG A 404 11.74 -19.85 9.97
N ALA A 405 10.61 -20.39 9.51
CA ALA A 405 9.29 -20.03 10.02
C ALA A 405 9.10 -20.43 11.49
N ARG A 406 9.58 -21.62 11.87
CA ARG A 406 9.55 -22.11 13.25
C ARG A 406 10.36 -21.20 14.17
N LEU A 407 11.61 -20.88 13.80
CA LEU A 407 12.47 -19.96 14.57
C LEU A 407 11.83 -18.57 14.73
N LEU A 408 11.18 -18.06 13.69
CA LEU A 408 10.52 -16.75 13.74
C LEU A 408 9.28 -16.75 14.67
N VAL A 409 8.51 -17.84 14.68
CA VAL A 409 7.39 -18.02 15.61
C VAL A 409 7.90 -18.21 17.04
N GLU A 410 8.98 -18.97 17.24
CA GLU A 410 9.62 -19.18 18.55
C GLU A 410 10.20 -17.89 19.12
N GLU A 411 10.87 -17.09 18.30
CA GLU A 411 11.35 -15.76 18.68
C GLU A 411 10.19 -14.86 19.14
N TYR A 412 9.07 -14.88 18.40
CA TYR A 412 7.89 -14.11 18.77
C TYR A 412 7.25 -14.60 20.08
N LEU A 413 7.23 -15.91 20.28
CA LEU A 413 6.78 -16.56 21.51
C LEU A 413 7.67 -16.16 22.70
N GLN A 414 8.99 -16.20 22.54
CA GLN A 414 9.94 -15.83 23.60
C GLN A 414 9.84 -14.37 23.99
N LEU A 415 9.74 -13.45 23.01
CA LEU A 415 9.51 -12.03 23.28
C LEU A 415 8.21 -11.79 24.08
N ARG A 416 7.24 -12.70 23.96
CA ARG A 416 5.94 -12.59 24.62
C ARG A 416 5.72 -13.68 25.68
N ALA A 417 6.78 -14.33 26.18
CA ALA A 417 6.67 -15.49 27.08
C ALA A 417 5.84 -15.20 28.35
N ASP A 418 5.99 -13.99 28.88
CA ASP A 418 5.26 -13.53 30.06
C ASP A 418 3.86 -12.97 29.74
N GLN A 419 3.39 -13.02 28.49
CA GLN A 419 2.08 -12.53 28.05
C GLN A 419 1.09 -13.69 27.93
N GLN A 420 0.96 -14.51 28.98
CA GLN A 420 0.12 -15.72 29.00
C GLN A 420 -1.41 -15.47 28.90
N ALA A 421 -1.87 -14.23 28.74
CA ALA A 421 -3.29 -13.93 28.61
C ALA A 421 -3.84 -14.35 27.23
N PRO A 422 -5.12 -14.80 27.14
CA PRO A 422 -5.72 -15.33 25.91
C PRO A 422 -5.59 -14.41 24.68
N ASP A 423 -5.62 -13.09 24.90
CA ASP A 423 -5.51 -12.08 23.84
C ASP A 423 -4.18 -12.08 23.10
N TYR A 424 -3.09 -12.58 23.70
CA TYR A 424 -1.77 -12.60 23.07
C TYR A 424 -1.50 -13.87 22.27
N ARG A 425 -2.28 -14.94 22.51
CA ARG A 425 -2.31 -16.11 21.62
C ARG A 425 -2.80 -15.72 20.22
N LYS A 426 -3.62 -14.68 20.10
CA LYS A 426 -4.12 -14.17 18.82
C LYS A 426 -3.00 -13.77 17.87
N ASN A 427 -2.02 -13.03 18.39
CA ASN A 427 -0.88 -12.57 17.59
C ASN A 427 -0.03 -13.76 17.10
N ILE A 428 0.23 -14.73 18.00
CA ILE A 428 0.98 -15.94 17.65
C ILE A 428 0.22 -16.74 16.60
N HIS A 429 -1.08 -16.92 16.77
CA HIS A 429 -1.92 -17.63 15.79
C HIS A 429 -1.88 -16.96 14.42
N THR A 430 -2.02 -15.63 14.36
CA THR A 430 -1.92 -14.89 13.10
C THR A 430 -0.55 -15.11 12.45
N LEU A 431 0.54 -14.99 13.20
CA LEU A 431 1.89 -15.23 12.68
C LEU A 431 2.08 -16.68 12.22
N THR A 432 1.65 -17.68 13.00
CA THR A 432 1.74 -19.10 12.63
C THR A 432 0.99 -19.41 11.34
N ILE A 433 -0.22 -18.85 11.15
CA ILE A 433 -0.99 -19.06 9.90
C ILE A 433 -0.28 -18.44 8.71
N LEU A 434 0.22 -17.20 8.85
CA LEU A 434 0.99 -16.53 7.81
C LEU A 434 2.25 -17.31 7.46
N MET A 435 3.00 -17.78 8.46
CA MET A 435 4.24 -18.52 8.27
C MET A 435 4.02 -19.93 7.70
N TYR A 436 2.90 -20.57 8.03
CA TYR A 436 2.49 -21.84 7.43
C TYR A 436 2.12 -21.69 5.96
N TRP A 437 1.41 -20.62 5.59
CA TRP A 437 0.88 -20.45 4.23
C TRP A 437 1.85 -19.72 3.29
N LEU A 438 2.52 -18.67 3.75
CA LEU A 438 3.41 -17.83 2.94
C LEU A 438 4.90 -18.19 3.11
N GLY A 439 5.26 -18.83 4.24
CA GLY A 439 6.65 -19.05 4.62
C GLY A 439 7.34 -17.80 5.18
N ALA A 440 8.57 -17.98 5.69
CA ALA A 440 9.40 -16.91 6.27
C ALA A 440 10.49 -16.38 5.32
N GLU A 441 10.40 -16.75 4.04
CA GLU A 441 11.43 -16.51 3.02
C GLU A 441 11.16 -15.26 2.15
N ALA A 442 9.92 -14.78 2.15
CA ALA A 442 9.49 -13.57 1.46
C ALA A 442 8.85 -12.60 2.45
N ALA A 443 8.89 -11.31 2.13
CA ALA A 443 8.20 -10.30 2.91
C ALA A 443 6.68 -10.46 2.77
N VAL A 444 5.97 -10.29 3.88
CA VAL A 444 4.51 -10.37 3.97
C VAL A 444 3.92 -8.99 3.68
N LEU A 445 2.86 -8.92 2.88
CA LEU A 445 2.14 -7.66 2.65
C LEU A 445 1.36 -7.27 3.91
N GLU A 446 1.46 -6.03 4.36
CA GLU A 446 0.70 -5.54 5.53
C GLU A 446 -0.82 -5.74 5.35
N ARG A 447 -1.33 -5.49 4.14
CA ARG A 447 -2.74 -5.71 3.82
C ARG A 447 -3.19 -7.17 4.01
N ASP A 448 -2.34 -8.16 3.74
CA ASP A 448 -2.67 -9.58 3.97
C ASP A 448 -2.82 -9.90 5.47
N VAL A 449 -1.98 -9.27 6.31
CA VAL A 449 -2.04 -9.45 7.77
C VAL A 449 -3.36 -8.88 8.31
N HIS A 450 -3.76 -7.71 7.81
CA HIS A 450 -5.02 -7.07 8.16
C HIS A 450 -6.24 -7.85 7.66
N ASP A 451 -6.23 -8.30 6.41
CA ASP A 451 -7.32 -9.09 5.83
C ASP A 451 -7.52 -10.41 6.59
N LEU A 452 -6.43 -11.09 6.95
CA LEU A 452 -6.49 -12.30 7.77
C LEU A 452 -7.08 -12.02 9.16
N ALA A 453 -6.66 -10.94 9.82
CA ALA A 453 -7.13 -10.59 11.15
C ALA A 453 -8.60 -10.17 11.20
N GLN A 454 -9.15 -9.63 10.10
CA GLN A 454 -10.56 -9.24 10.01
C GLN A 454 -11.51 -10.45 10.00
N LEU A 455 -11.04 -11.63 9.60
CA LEU A 455 -11.89 -12.81 9.42
C LEU A 455 -12.16 -13.59 10.71
N ASP A 456 -11.36 -13.41 11.76
CA ASP A 456 -11.53 -14.12 13.03
C ASP A 456 -11.16 -13.21 14.21
N PRO A 457 -12.05 -13.01 15.20
CA PRO A 457 -11.77 -12.18 16.38
C PRO A 457 -10.62 -12.72 17.26
N ASN A 458 -10.17 -13.95 17.03
CA ASN A 458 -9.00 -14.56 17.66
C ASN A 458 -7.70 -14.34 16.89
N LEU A 459 -7.68 -13.44 15.91
CA LEU A 459 -6.50 -13.04 15.15
C LEU A 459 -6.26 -11.53 15.33
N ALA A 460 -5.00 -11.11 15.19
CA ALA A 460 -4.61 -9.72 15.42
C ALA A 460 -3.51 -9.29 14.45
N ALA A 461 -3.72 -8.14 13.81
CA ALA A 461 -2.82 -7.66 12.76
C ALA A 461 -1.69 -6.78 13.30
N LYS A 462 -2.03 -5.70 14.01
CA LYS A 462 -1.08 -4.64 14.38
C LYS A 462 0.20 -5.17 15.07
N PRO A 463 0.15 -6.02 16.10
CA PRO A 463 1.35 -6.50 16.77
C PRO A 463 2.20 -7.47 15.93
N VAL A 464 1.60 -8.08 14.90
CA VAL A 464 2.27 -8.98 13.96
C VAL A 464 2.94 -8.15 12.86
N CYS A 465 2.24 -7.14 12.30
CA CYS A 465 2.83 -6.17 11.37
C CYS A 465 4.07 -5.51 11.97
N GLN A 466 3.95 -4.98 13.19
CA GLN A 466 5.04 -4.39 13.95
C GLN A 466 6.26 -5.33 14.10
N PHE A 467 6.01 -6.60 14.43
CA PHE A 467 7.06 -7.61 14.60
C PHE A 467 7.78 -7.96 13.29
N LEU A 468 7.01 -8.11 12.21
CA LEU A 468 7.53 -8.38 10.87
C LEU A 468 8.30 -7.17 10.31
N ARG A 469 7.80 -5.95 10.54
CA ARG A 469 8.45 -4.69 10.15
C ARG A 469 9.81 -4.54 10.80
N ALA A 470 9.91 -4.80 12.10
CA ALA A 470 11.18 -4.76 12.85
C ALA A 470 12.24 -5.74 12.31
N ARG A 471 11.84 -6.77 11.54
CA ARG A 471 12.71 -7.78 10.92
C ARG A 471 12.91 -7.57 9.41
N GLY A 472 12.37 -6.49 8.84
CA GLY A 472 12.42 -6.24 7.40
C GLY A 472 11.63 -7.27 6.58
N LEU A 473 10.63 -7.92 7.19
CA LEU A 473 9.79 -8.95 6.57
C LEU A 473 8.35 -8.48 6.32
N LEU A 474 8.09 -7.18 6.44
CA LEU A 474 6.81 -6.57 6.10
C LEU A 474 6.99 -5.62 4.92
N VAL A 475 6.08 -5.70 3.94
CA VAL A 475 5.89 -4.66 2.94
C VAL A 475 4.75 -3.78 3.42
N ASP A 476 5.09 -2.54 3.77
CA ASP A 476 4.12 -1.56 4.25
C ASP A 476 3.10 -1.21 3.17
N ASP A 477 1.86 -0.99 3.61
CA ASP A 477 0.78 -0.51 2.75
C ASP A 477 0.50 0.97 3.06
N PRO A 478 0.89 1.91 2.18
CA PRO A 478 0.72 3.34 2.41
C PRO A 478 -0.73 3.75 2.72
N ASP A 479 -1.71 3.04 2.16
CA ASP A 479 -3.13 3.35 2.38
C ASP A 479 -3.56 3.03 3.82
N LEU A 480 -2.99 1.99 4.43
CA LEU A 480 -3.29 1.60 5.82
C LEU A 480 -2.65 2.53 6.85
N HIS A 481 -1.68 3.35 6.44
CA HIS A 481 -0.96 4.29 7.31
C HIS A 481 -1.49 5.71 7.23
N GLN A 482 -2.58 5.95 6.49
CA GLN A 482 -3.27 7.23 6.50
C GLN A 482 -3.85 7.50 7.90
N ASP A 483 -3.68 8.72 8.40
CA ASP A 483 -4.19 9.11 9.71
C ASP A 483 -5.73 9.06 9.68
N ALA A 484 -6.33 8.22 10.52
CA ALA A 484 -7.77 8.01 10.54
C ALA A 484 -8.56 9.30 10.84
N ASP A 485 -7.97 10.21 11.61
CA ASP A 485 -8.58 11.51 11.88
C ASP A 485 -8.49 12.41 10.64
N LEU A 486 -7.40 12.35 9.86
CA LEU A 486 -7.31 13.03 8.56
C LEU A 486 -8.37 12.51 7.58
N VAL A 487 -8.48 11.19 7.42
CA VAL A 487 -9.48 10.56 6.52
C VAL A 487 -10.90 10.97 6.93
N TRP A 488 -11.19 10.99 8.23
CA TRP A 488 -12.49 11.46 8.72
C TRP A 488 -12.71 12.95 8.44
N ILE A 489 -11.68 13.79 8.60
CA ILE A 489 -11.76 15.22 8.30
C ILE A 489 -12.02 15.46 6.82
N GLU A 490 -11.33 14.76 5.93
CA GLU A 490 -11.53 14.84 4.48
C GLU A 490 -12.95 14.41 4.11
N ALA A 491 -13.43 13.28 4.62
CA ALA A 491 -14.80 12.82 4.40
C ALA A 491 -15.85 13.81 4.95
N ALA A 492 -15.62 14.42 6.11
CA ALA A 492 -16.52 15.42 6.68
C ALA A 492 -16.53 16.72 5.86
N LEU A 493 -15.40 17.13 5.28
CA LEU A 493 -15.32 18.28 4.38
C LEU A 493 -16.01 18.00 3.05
N ASP A 494 -15.87 16.80 2.51
CA ASP A 494 -16.48 16.40 1.23
C ASP A 494 -18.01 16.24 1.33
N ALA A 495 -18.53 16.01 2.54
CA ALA A 495 -19.96 16.00 2.81
C ALA A 495 -20.62 17.40 2.83
N LEU A 496 -19.84 18.47 2.95
CA LEU A 496 -20.35 19.84 2.96
C LEU A 496 -20.44 20.40 1.52
N PRO A 497 -21.45 21.22 1.20
CA PRO A 497 -21.55 21.86 -0.10
C PRO A 497 -20.41 22.86 -0.34
N GLN A 498 -20.00 23.01 -1.59
CA GLN A 498 -19.18 24.16 -2.00
C GLN A 498 -20.07 25.41 -2.04
N PRO A 499 -19.59 26.59 -1.58
CA PRO A 499 -18.23 26.93 -1.15
C PRO A 499 -17.90 26.67 0.34
N VAL A 500 -18.86 26.34 1.21
CA VAL A 500 -18.64 26.15 2.66
C VAL A 500 -17.48 25.18 2.95
N ALA A 501 -17.41 24.05 2.25
CA ALA A 501 -16.33 23.07 2.39
C ALA A 501 -14.92 23.69 2.20
N SER A 502 -14.75 24.58 1.22
CA SER A 502 -13.47 25.26 0.97
C SER A 502 -13.09 26.24 2.10
N GLU A 503 -14.07 26.92 2.69
CA GLU A 503 -13.86 27.86 3.79
C GLU A 503 -13.47 27.11 5.07
N VAL A 504 -14.13 25.99 5.36
CA VAL A 504 -13.78 25.12 6.49
C VAL A 504 -12.42 24.46 6.27
N ARG A 505 -12.06 24.07 5.04
CA ARG A 505 -10.72 23.57 4.69
C ARG A 505 -9.63 24.61 4.95
N ALA A 506 -9.85 25.87 4.57
CA ALA A 506 -8.92 26.96 4.88
C ALA A 506 -8.73 27.16 6.40
N TRP A 507 -9.76 26.94 7.20
CA TRP A 507 -9.64 26.94 8.66
C TRP A 507 -8.83 25.74 9.18
N VAL A 508 -9.03 24.53 8.64
CA VAL A 508 -8.24 23.34 8.96
C VAL A 508 -6.75 23.57 8.66
N ASP A 509 -6.43 24.15 7.50
CA ASP A 509 -5.05 24.49 7.10
C ASP A 509 -4.42 25.53 8.05
N VAL A 510 -5.23 26.48 8.51
CA VAL A 510 -4.80 27.46 9.50
C VAL A 510 -4.51 26.81 10.86
N LEU A 511 -5.36 25.88 11.32
CA LEU A 511 -5.10 25.13 12.56
C LEU A 511 -3.87 24.23 12.44
N ARG A 512 -3.59 23.74 11.24
CA ARG A 512 -2.40 22.96 10.93
C ARG A 512 -1.13 23.78 10.83
N SER A 513 -1.21 25.05 10.45
CA SER A 513 -0.05 25.96 10.37
C SER A 513 0.20 26.76 11.65
N GLN A 514 -0.79 26.92 12.52
CA GLN A 514 -0.68 27.72 13.75
C GLN A 514 -0.41 26.87 15.00
N GLY A 515 0.86 26.84 15.41
CA GLY A 515 1.22 26.55 16.79
C GLY A 515 1.33 27.80 17.65
N ARG A 516 1.21 27.66 18.97
CA ARG A 516 1.52 28.74 19.92
C ARG A 516 3.03 29.02 20.00
N ARG A 517 3.86 28.11 19.48
CA ARG A 517 5.32 28.11 19.45
C ARG A 517 5.80 27.49 18.12
N GLU A 518 7.01 27.81 17.68
CA GLU A 518 7.65 27.10 16.55
C GLU A 518 7.62 25.59 16.80
N GLY A 519 7.03 24.83 15.87
CA GLY A 519 6.90 23.36 15.95
C GLY A 519 5.62 22.81 16.58
N GLU A 520 4.67 23.64 17.02
CA GLU A 520 3.48 23.18 17.77
C GLU A 520 2.19 23.12 16.92
N PHE A 521 2.19 22.40 15.79
CA PHE A 521 0.99 22.22 14.98
C PHE A 521 -0.11 21.46 15.75
N ARG A 522 -1.39 21.79 15.53
CA ARG A 522 -2.50 21.04 16.13
C ARG A 522 -2.56 19.64 15.51
N SER A 523 -2.72 18.60 16.34
CA SER A 523 -2.90 17.21 15.86
C SER A 523 -4.21 17.00 15.09
N TRP A 524 -4.30 15.95 14.26
CA TRP A 524 -5.52 15.64 13.50
C TRP A 524 -6.67 15.32 14.46
N ASP A 525 -6.43 14.55 15.54
CA ASP A 525 -7.37 14.36 16.66
C ASP A 525 -7.91 15.69 17.22
N GLY A 526 -7.02 16.65 17.47
CA GLY A 526 -7.41 17.97 17.98
C GLY A 526 -8.29 18.77 17.00
N ILE A 527 -8.05 18.62 15.69
CA ILE A 527 -8.85 19.26 14.63
C ILE A 527 -10.18 18.53 14.46
N ARG A 528 -10.16 17.20 14.43
CA ARG A 528 -11.35 16.35 14.39
C ARG A 528 -12.30 16.70 15.53
N ARG A 529 -11.80 16.83 16.76
CA ARG A 529 -12.63 17.23 17.91
C ARG A 529 -13.28 18.61 17.71
N TYR A 530 -12.58 19.57 17.12
CA TYR A 530 -13.16 20.88 16.81
C TYR A 530 -14.23 20.76 15.73
N LEU A 531 -13.95 20.00 14.65
CA LEU A 531 -14.91 19.73 13.59
C LEU A 531 -16.16 19.00 14.11
N THR A 532 -16.03 18.01 14.99
CA THR A 532 -17.17 17.30 15.59
C THR A 532 -18.11 18.24 16.34
N TYR A 533 -17.60 19.28 17.02
CA TYR A 533 -18.47 20.23 17.71
C TYR A 533 -19.21 21.18 16.75
N VAL A 534 -18.57 21.60 15.66
CA VAL A 534 -19.16 22.59 14.73
C VAL A 534 -19.90 21.95 13.56
N GLN A 535 -19.65 20.67 13.25
CA GLN A 535 -20.28 19.95 12.14
C GLN A 535 -21.81 20.01 12.18
N PRO A 536 -22.51 19.76 13.32
CA PRO A 536 -23.97 19.86 13.35
C PRO A 536 -24.46 21.25 12.95
N VAL A 537 -23.81 22.30 13.46
CA VAL A 537 -24.16 23.70 13.15
C VAL A 537 -23.92 24.04 11.68
N LEU A 538 -22.81 23.55 11.10
CA LEU A 538 -22.54 23.74 9.67
C LEU A 538 -23.61 23.06 8.81
N THR A 539 -23.99 21.83 9.16
CA THR A 539 -25.05 21.09 8.48
C THR A 539 -26.38 21.83 8.58
N ASP A 540 -26.77 22.30 9.76
CA ASP A 540 -28.04 23.02 9.99
C ASP A 540 -28.08 24.35 9.23
N TRP A 541 -26.97 25.09 9.18
CA TRP A 541 -26.87 26.31 8.38
C TRP A 541 -26.99 26.02 6.88
N THR A 542 -26.31 24.98 6.38
CA THR A 542 -26.41 24.59 4.96
C THR A 542 -27.80 24.08 4.60
N ALA A 543 -28.47 23.35 5.50
CA ALA A 543 -29.85 22.89 5.31
C ALA A 543 -30.84 24.06 5.31
N SER A 544 -30.56 25.11 6.09
CA SER A 544 -31.34 26.35 6.15
C SER A 544 -31.06 27.30 4.97
N GLY A 545 -30.24 26.89 3.99
CA GLY A 545 -29.96 27.62 2.76
C GLY A 545 -28.75 28.55 2.79
N VAL A 546 -27.89 28.48 3.81
CA VAL A 546 -26.63 29.25 3.83
C VAL A 546 -25.66 28.67 2.80
N VAL A 547 -25.28 29.49 1.81
CA VAL A 547 -24.38 29.07 0.73
C VAL A 547 -22.91 29.35 1.10
N THR A 548 -22.63 30.38 1.91
CA THR A 548 -21.28 30.74 2.35
C THR A 548 -21.27 31.18 3.81
N LEU A 549 -20.18 30.89 4.54
CA LEU A 549 -19.99 31.36 5.91
C LEU A 549 -19.83 32.89 6.00
N ARG A 550 -19.72 33.58 4.86
CA ARG A 550 -19.73 35.05 4.78
C ARG A 550 -21.08 35.67 5.13
N GLU A 551 -22.16 34.94 4.90
CA GLU A 551 -23.54 35.39 5.14
C GLU A 551 -23.93 35.26 6.62
N ILE A 552 -23.14 34.51 7.41
CA ILE A 552 -23.44 34.26 8.82
C ILE A 552 -23.34 35.55 9.65
N THR A 553 -24.44 35.86 10.31
CA THR A 553 -24.60 37.02 11.19
C THR A 553 -24.23 36.70 12.64
N GLN A 554 -24.05 37.74 13.46
CA GLN A 554 -23.82 37.57 14.89
C GLN A 554 -25.00 36.85 15.58
N GLN A 555 -26.24 37.16 15.19
CA GLN A 555 -27.44 36.55 15.76
C GLN A 555 -27.46 35.03 15.53
N GLN A 556 -27.16 34.59 14.30
CA GLN A 556 -27.10 33.15 13.97
C GLN A 556 -26.02 32.39 14.76
N VAL A 557 -24.91 33.06 15.10
CA VAL A 557 -23.86 32.49 15.95
C VAL A 557 -24.29 32.40 17.41
N GLU A 558 -25.07 33.37 17.90
CA GLU A 558 -25.64 33.36 19.25
C GLU A 558 -26.72 32.27 19.37
N ASP A 559 -27.64 32.19 18.41
CA ASP A 559 -28.71 31.19 18.35
C ASP A 559 -28.15 29.76 18.36
N ALA A 560 -27.09 29.50 17.58
CA ALA A 560 -26.44 28.18 17.54
C ALA A 560 -25.86 27.71 18.90
N VAL A 561 -25.66 28.63 19.84
CA VAL A 561 -25.07 28.35 21.16
C VAL A 561 -26.11 28.47 22.28
N ASN A 562 -27.28 29.05 22.02
CA ASN A 562 -28.32 29.33 23.00
C ASN A 562 -28.95 28.07 23.58
N ASP A 563 -29.17 27.04 22.76
CA ASP A 563 -29.77 25.77 23.19
C ASP A 563 -28.80 24.85 23.94
N LEU A 564 -27.50 25.23 24.00
CA LEU A 564 -26.47 24.45 24.67
C LEU A 564 -26.13 25.03 26.03
N SER A 565 -25.86 24.15 27.00
CA SER A 565 -25.38 24.52 28.33
C SER A 565 -24.02 23.87 28.67
N GLY A 566 -23.34 24.43 29.69
CA GLY A 566 -22.13 23.85 30.27
C GLY A 566 -20.96 23.67 29.29
N HIS A 567 -20.37 22.47 29.29
CA HIS A 567 -19.16 22.16 28.51
C HIS A 567 -19.41 22.23 27.00
N ALA A 568 -20.55 21.74 26.52
CA ALA A 568 -20.90 21.74 25.09
C ALA A 568 -20.99 23.17 24.54
N ARG A 569 -21.73 24.05 25.25
CA ARG A 569 -21.82 25.49 24.92
C ARG A 569 -20.44 26.13 24.80
N ARG A 570 -19.58 25.88 25.80
CA ARG A 570 -18.23 26.45 25.86
C ARG A 570 -17.36 25.96 24.71
N GLN A 571 -17.34 24.66 24.43
CA GLN A 571 -16.53 24.11 23.33
C GLN A 571 -17.00 24.66 22.00
N LEU A 572 -18.31 24.67 21.73
CA LEU A 572 -18.84 25.24 20.49
C LEU A 572 -18.47 26.73 20.37
N ALA A 573 -18.62 27.52 21.43
CA ALA A 573 -18.24 28.93 21.41
C ALA A 573 -16.73 29.14 21.16
N ILE A 574 -15.85 28.30 21.71
CA ILE A 574 -14.41 28.33 21.44
C ILE A 574 -14.15 28.01 19.96
N VAL A 575 -14.82 26.99 19.42
CA VAL A 575 -14.63 26.54 18.04
C VAL A 575 -15.14 27.59 17.05
N LEU A 576 -16.34 28.15 17.25
CA LEU A 576 -16.90 29.21 16.41
C LEU A 576 -16.00 30.45 16.39
N ARG A 577 -15.47 30.86 17.56
CA ARG A 577 -14.47 31.94 17.64
C ARG A 577 -13.17 31.61 16.93
N SER A 578 -12.76 30.35 16.93
CA SER A 578 -11.57 29.89 16.20
C SER A 578 -11.78 29.92 14.69
N LEU A 579 -12.94 29.43 14.23
CA LEU A 579 -13.35 29.38 12.83
C LEU A 579 -13.40 30.80 12.23
N PHE A 580 -14.25 31.68 12.75
CA PHE A 580 -14.45 33.01 12.18
C PHE A 580 -13.22 33.92 12.31
N ARG A 581 -12.42 33.77 13.38
CA ARG A 581 -11.13 34.45 13.49
C ARG A 581 -10.16 34.02 12.39
N SER A 582 -10.12 32.73 12.07
CA SER A 582 -9.24 32.19 11.02
C SER A 582 -9.72 32.60 9.63
N LEU A 583 -11.02 32.54 9.37
CA LEU A 583 -11.62 33.00 8.12
C LEU A 583 -11.39 34.50 7.89
N LYS A 584 -11.48 35.32 8.95
CA LYS A 584 -11.17 36.75 8.87
C LYS A 584 -9.70 36.98 8.53
N ARG A 585 -8.79 36.21 9.14
CA ARG A 585 -7.34 36.29 8.87
C ARG A 585 -7.01 35.91 7.42
N GLN A 586 -7.66 34.89 6.88
CA GLN A 586 -7.53 34.47 5.47
C GLN A 586 -8.32 35.38 4.51
N ARG A 587 -8.91 36.48 5.00
CA ARG A 587 -9.70 37.45 4.23
C ARG A 587 -10.91 36.83 3.51
N VAL A 588 -11.43 35.71 4.03
CA VAL A 588 -12.65 35.07 3.53
C VAL A 588 -13.88 35.83 4.03
N VAL A 589 -13.91 36.22 5.31
CA VAL A 589 -14.99 37.04 5.90
C VAL A 589 -14.48 38.44 6.26
N PHE A 590 -15.33 39.45 6.08
CA PHE A 590 -14.98 40.84 6.37
C PHE A 590 -15.06 41.19 7.86
N ARG A 591 -16.10 40.69 8.56
CA ARG A 591 -16.31 40.85 10.00
C ARG A 591 -16.31 39.48 10.68
N ASP A 592 -15.89 39.44 11.95
CA ASP A 592 -15.91 38.23 12.78
C ASP A 592 -17.22 38.22 13.59
N PRO A 593 -18.25 37.45 13.18
CA PRO A 593 -19.54 37.41 13.87
C PRO A 593 -19.45 36.78 15.27
N ALA A 594 -18.42 35.98 15.54
CA ALA A 594 -18.21 35.33 16.83
C ALA A 594 -17.36 36.16 17.80
N ARG A 595 -16.92 37.37 17.43
CA ARG A 595 -15.96 38.17 18.21
C ARG A 595 -16.39 38.34 19.68
N ASN A 596 -17.66 38.68 19.88
CA ASN A 596 -18.27 39.01 21.17
C ASN A 596 -18.95 37.82 21.85
N LEU A 597 -18.90 36.63 21.24
CA LEU A 597 -19.56 35.44 21.79
C LEU A 597 -18.96 35.09 23.17
N PRO A 598 -19.78 35.10 24.25
CA PRO A 598 -19.30 34.83 25.59
C PRO A 598 -18.93 33.34 25.72
N VAL A 599 -17.62 33.09 25.80
CA VAL A 599 -17.07 31.79 26.18
C VAL A 599 -17.15 31.73 27.70
N GLY A 600 -18.29 31.26 28.23
CA GLY A 600 -18.55 31.22 29.67
C GLY A 600 -17.36 30.65 30.48
N ASP A 601 -17.10 31.24 31.64
CA ASP A 601 -16.03 30.79 32.53
C ASP A 601 -16.56 29.60 33.35
N LEU A 602 -16.35 28.37 32.86
CA LEU A 602 -16.42 27.19 33.73
C LEU A 602 -15.17 27.18 34.61
N LYS A 603 -15.04 28.15 35.52
CA LYS A 603 -14.28 27.94 36.74
C LYS A 603 -15.19 27.17 37.68
N GLY A 604 -15.32 25.87 37.45
CA GLY A 604 -15.74 25.01 38.55
C GLY A 604 -14.73 25.25 39.66
N MET A 605 -15.19 25.68 40.84
CA MET A 605 -14.29 25.84 41.98
C MET A 605 -13.52 24.54 42.15
N PRO A 606 -12.18 24.56 42.27
CA PRO A 606 -11.41 23.39 42.65
C PRO A 606 -12.09 22.71 43.85
N ARG A 607 -12.48 21.44 43.69
CA ARG A 607 -13.12 20.68 44.77
C ARG A 607 -12.08 19.74 45.35
N SER A 608 -11.98 19.71 46.67
CA SER A 608 -11.21 18.69 47.37
C SER A 608 -11.81 17.31 47.10
N VAL A 609 -10.94 16.31 46.98
CA VAL A 609 -11.37 14.92 46.94
C VAL A 609 -11.76 14.51 48.37
N PRO A 610 -12.89 13.83 48.59
CA PRO A 610 -13.28 13.35 49.92
C PRO A 610 -12.16 12.57 50.61
N SER A 611 -11.90 12.86 51.89
CA SER A 611 -10.75 12.33 52.64
C SER A 611 -10.79 10.80 52.80
N ASP A 612 -11.98 10.21 52.83
CA ASP A 612 -12.22 8.76 52.83
C ASP A 612 -11.74 8.08 51.54
N LEU A 613 -11.88 8.75 50.39
CA LEU A 613 -11.37 8.25 49.11
C LEU A 613 -9.86 8.41 48.97
N LEU A 614 -9.25 9.37 49.65
CA LEU A 614 -7.80 9.59 49.67
C LEU A 614 -7.07 8.57 50.56
N ALA A 615 -7.63 8.25 51.74
CA ALA A 615 -6.98 7.40 52.74
C ALA A 615 -6.68 5.97 52.28
N GLY A 616 -7.50 5.39 51.38
CA GLY A 616 -7.30 4.03 50.86
C GLY A 616 -6.72 3.97 49.45
N LEU A 617 -6.33 5.10 48.86
CA LEU A 617 -6.10 5.19 47.41
C LEU A 617 -4.89 4.36 46.93
N LEU A 618 -3.87 4.24 47.77
CA LEU A 618 -2.69 3.40 47.52
C LEU A 618 -2.98 1.91 47.71
N ASP A 619 -3.87 1.55 48.64
CA ASP A 619 -4.26 0.15 48.89
C ASP A 619 -5.06 -0.43 47.71
N HIS A 620 -5.83 0.41 47.02
CA HIS A 620 -6.54 0.05 45.79
C HIS A 620 -5.59 -0.09 44.58
N ALA A 621 -4.42 0.53 44.62
CA ALA A 621 -3.42 0.46 43.54
C ALA A 621 -2.55 -0.81 43.68
N ALA A 622 -3.09 -1.96 43.31
CA ALA A 622 -2.41 -3.26 43.45
C ALA A 622 -1.13 -3.43 42.60
N THR A 623 -0.90 -2.58 41.60
CA THR A 623 0.23 -2.71 40.67
C THR A 623 1.31 -1.65 40.94
N PRO A 624 2.61 -1.96 40.75
CA PRO A 624 3.69 -0.96 40.86
C PRO A 624 3.48 0.26 39.95
N LEU A 625 2.96 0.04 38.73
CA LEU A 625 2.56 1.10 37.80
C LEU A 625 1.51 2.02 38.44
N GLY A 626 0.52 1.41 39.07
CA GLY A 626 -0.58 2.13 39.66
C GLY A 626 -0.17 2.99 40.85
N ARG A 627 0.63 2.42 41.75
CA ARG A 627 1.17 3.13 42.94
C ARG A 627 1.99 4.35 42.53
N LEU A 628 2.87 4.21 41.53
CA LEU A 628 3.67 5.33 41.03
C LEU A 628 2.79 6.39 40.33
N THR A 629 1.79 5.96 39.54
CA THR A 629 0.84 6.89 38.88
C THR A 629 0.09 7.73 39.90
N VAL A 630 -0.40 7.09 40.96
CA VAL A 630 -1.06 7.73 42.09
C VAL A 630 -0.14 8.73 42.78
N ALA A 631 1.08 8.34 43.12
CA ALA A 631 2.03 9.23 43.80
C ALA A 631 2.37 10.46 42.96
N LEU A 632 2.59 10.29 41.65
CA LEU A 632 2.83 11.41 40.74
C LEU A 632 1.62 12.36 40.65
N ALA A 633 0.39 11.85 40.67
CA ALA A 633 -0.81 12.68 40.59
C ALA A 633 -1.18 13.32 41.94
N ALA A 634 -1.19 12.56 43.04
CA ALA A 634 -1.69 13.01 44.34
C ALA A 634 -0.64 13.74 45.19
N VAL A 635 0.64 13.36 45.13
CA VAL A 635 1.71 14.02 45.93
C VAL A 635 2.30 15.20 45.17
N HIS A 636 2.55 14.99 43.88
CA HIS A 636 3.30 15.90 43.02
C HIS A 636 2.43 16.71 42.06
N ALA A 637 1.10 16.51 42.11
CA ALA A 637 0.13 17.17 41.26
C ALA A 637 0.44 17.06 39.76
N VAL A 638 1.12 16.01 39.27
CA VAL A 638 1.47 15.88 37.86
C VAL A 638 0.22 15.52 37.04
N SER A 639 0.03 16.18 35.89
CA SER A 639 -1.16 15.94 35.05
C SER A 639 -1.09 14.55 34.39
N GLY A 640 -2.24 13.95 34.07
CA GLY A 640 -2.26 12.67 33.38
C GLY A 640 -1.58 12.70 32.00
N HIS A 641 -1.52 13.86 31.35
CA HIS A 641 -0.77 14.03 30.10
C HIS A 641 0.75 14.05 30.37
N ASP A 642 1.19 14.83 31.34
CA ASP A 642 2.61 14.91 31.72
C ASP A 642 3.13 13.55 32.20
N ILE A 643 2.39 12.83 33.05
CA ILE A 643 2.76 11.49 33.55
C ILE A 643 3.10 10.53 32.39
N ARG A 644 2.33 10.58 31.30
CA ARG A 644 2.55 9.73 30.11
C ARG A 644 3.76 10.16 29.29
N ALA A 645 4.11 11.44 29.34
CA ALA A 645 5.18 12.03 28.54
C ALA A 645 6.56 11.85 29.18
N ILE A 646 6.64 11.62 30.50
CA ILE A 646 7.92 11.42 31.22
C ILE A 646 8.67 10.23 30.61
N ARG A 647 9.96 10.43 30.33
CA ARG A 647 10.87 9.38 29.84
C ARG A 647 11.69 8.79 30.98
N THR A 648 12.20 7.58 30.80
CA THR A 648 13.13 6.96 31.75
C THR A 648 14.37 7.81 31.96
N ALA A 649 14.86 8.48 30.89
CA ALA A 649 16.00 9.38 30.94
C ALA A 649 15.72 10.72 31.67
N ASP A 650 14.45 11.04 31.94
CA ASP A 650 14.08 12.25 32.70
C ASP A 650 14.13 12.03 34.22
N VAL A 651 14.31 10.78 34.67
CA VAL A 651 14.36 10.42 36.08
C VAL A 651 15.80 10.23 36.52
N ASP A 652 16.24 11.05 37.46
CA ASP A 652 17.51 10.88 38.16
C ASP A 652 17.22 10.40 39.58
N LEU A 653 17.38 9.09 39.80
CA LEU A 653 17.18 8.49 41.12
C LEU A 653 18.26 8.90 42.13
N ALA A 654 19.46 9.27 41.69
CA ALA A 654 20.54 9.68 42.61
C ALA A 654 20.24 11.06 43.20
N ARG A 655 19.71 11.97 42.38
CA ARG A 655 19.27 13.31 42.82
C ARG A 655 17.83 13.34 43.33
N GLY A 656 17.07 12.27 43.11
CA GLY A 656 15.65 12.21 43.40
C GLY A 656 14.85 13.23 42.62
N THR A 657 15.17 13.42 41.34
CA THR A 657 14.52 14.44 40.49
C THR A 657 13.88 13.84 39.25
N VAL A 658 12.79 14.46 38.78
CA VAL A 658 12.15 14.16 37.51
C VAL A 658 12.00 15.44 36.69
N GLU A 659 12.50 15.44 35.45
CA GLU A 659 12.35 16.57 34.52
C GLU A 659 11.04 16.44 33.74
N ILE A 660 10.09 17.35 33.97
CA ILE A 660 8.82 17.41 33.23
C ILE A 660 8.98 18.38 32.07
N ARG A 661 8.83 17.86 30.85
CA ARG A 661 8.97 18.62 29.59
C ARG A 661 7.60 19.12 29.11
N ARG A 662 7.39 20.44 29.05
CA ARG A 662 6.18 21.11 28.56
C ARG A 662 6.51 22.03 27.37
N GLY A 663 6.86 21.41 26.23
CA GLY A 663 7.44 22.11 25.08
C GLY A 663 8.84 22.62 25.41
N LEU A 664 9.06 23.93 25.32
CA LEU A 664 10.33 24.57 25.71
C LEU A 664 10.49 24.74 27.23
N LEU A 665 9.41 24.60 28.01
CA LEU A 665 9.48 24.71 29.46
C LEU A 665 9.92 23.38 30.07
N ARG A 666 10.95 23.43 30.92
CA ARG A 666 11.44 22.30 31.70
C ARG A 666 11.17 22.60 33.17
N HIS A 667 10.42 21.73 33.81
CA HIS A 667 10.12 21.83 35.24
C HIS A 667 10.81 20.70 35.97
N THR A 668 11.71 21.03 36.91
CA THR A 668 12.39 20.02 37.73
C THR A 668 11.55 19.74 38.96
N LEU A 669 11.08 18.50 39.07
CA LEU A 669 10.30 18.02 40.19
C LEU A 669 11.19 17.23 41.13
N TYR A 670 11.19 17.59 42.42
CA TYR A 670 11.87 16.81 43.45
C TYR A 670 10.92 15.74 44.00
N LEU A 671 11.38 14.50 43.99
CA LEU A 671 10.66 13.34 44.51
C LEU A 671 10.76 13.32 46.02
N GLU A 672 9.60 13.26 46.67
CA GLU A 672 9.53 12.99 48.11
C GLU A 672 9.95 11.53 48.37
N GLN A 673 10.42 11.21 49.58
CA GLN A 673 11.00 9.91 49.94
C GLN A 673 10.10 8.72 49.57
N PHE A 674 8.78 8.85 49.72
CA PHE A 674 7.82 7.84 49.32
C PHE A 674 7.76 7.66 47.79
N THR A 675 7.62 8.74 47.02
CA THR A 675 7.58 8.66 45.55
C THR A 675 8.91 8.17 44.98
N HIS A 676 10.03 8.55 45.59
CA HIS A 676 11.36 8.06 45.22
C HIS A 676 11.47 6.54 45.31
N ARG A 677 11.03 5.94 46.43
CA ARG A 677 10.98 4.49 46.60
C ARG A 677 10.10 3.81 45.54
N LEU A 678 8.90 4.36 45.30
CA LEU A 678 8.00 3.82 44.26
C LEU A 678 8.60 3.92 42.85
N ALA A 679 9.36 4.98 42.55
CA ALA A 679 10.05 5.12 41.27
C ALA A 679 11.15 4.06 41.11
N ALA A 680 11.93 3.79 42.15
CA ALA A 680 12.95 2.74 42.15
C ALA A 680 12.35 1.33 42.02
N GLU A 681 11.28 1.04 42.77
CA GLU A 681 10.53 -0.22 42.69
C GLU A 681 9.96 -0.43 41.29
N TRP A 682 9.36 0.61 40.70
CA TRP A 682 8.83 0.58 39.34
C TRP A 682 9.93 0.31 38.30
N LEU A 683 11.07 1.00 38.37
CA LEU A 683 12.16 0.81 37.42
C LEU A 683 12.75 -0.61 37.51
N THR A 684 12.88 -1.14 38.73
CA THR A 684 13.29 -2.53 38.97
C THR A 684 12.28 -3.51 38.39
N TYR A 685 10.99 -3.31 38.67
CA TYR A 685 9.91 -4.12 38.12
C TYR A 685 9.90 -4.10 36.59
N ARG A 686 9.99 -2.91 35.98
CA ARG A 686 10.02 -2.72 34.53
C ARG A 686 11.20 -3.47 33.89
N HIS A 687 12.40 -3.35 34.45
CA HIS A 687 13.59 -4.01 33.93
C HIS A 687 13.50 -5.53 34.02
N ARG A 688 13.04 -6.08 35.15
CA ARG A 688 12.85 -7.52 35.33
C ARG A 688 11.76 -8.08 34.41
N ARG A 689 10.68 -7.32 34.24
CA ARG A 689 9.46 -7.76 33.51
C ARG A 689 9.59 -7.64 32.00
N TRP A 690 10.35 -6.66 31.51
CA TRP A 690 10.56 -6.41 30.08
C TRP A 690 12.03 -5.98 29.80
N PRO A 691 13.00 -6.91 29.92
CA PRO A 691 14.42 -6.58 29.76
C PRO A 691 14.75 -6.09 28.33
N ALA A 692 14.02 -6.55 27.32
CA ALA A 692 14.21 -6.18 25.92
C ALA A 692 13.41 -4.91 25.49
N SER A 693 12.76 -4.20 26.41
CA SER A 693 11.96 -3.01 26.09
C SER A 693 12.84 -1.83 25.67
N THR A 694 12.66 -1.36 24.43
CA THR A 694 13.29 -0.13 23.91
C THR A 694 12.43 1.12 24.11
N ASN A 695 11.25 1.01 24.72
CA ASN A 695 10.32 2.13 24.89
C ASN A 695 10.89 3.19 25.86
N PRO A 696 11.04 4.46 25.45
CA PRO A 696 11.71 5.48 26.25
C PRO A 696 10.85 6.04 27.37
N HIS A 697 9.54 5.77 27.39
CA HIS A 697 8.63 6.28 28.41
C HIS A 697 8.87 5.62 29.78
N LEU A 698 8.78 6.43 30.84
CA LEU A 698 8.94 5.97 32.21
C LEU A 698 7.91 4.89 32.54
N LEU A 699 6.63 5.20 32.34
CA LEU A 699 5.54 4.25 32.50
C LEU A 699 5.30 3.51 31.19
N VAL A 700 5.25 2.18 31.27
CA VAL A 700 4.93 1.28 30.16
C VAL A 700 3.90 0.26 30.62
N SER A 701 3.03 -0.16 29.71
CA SER A 701 2.08 -1.23 29.94
C SER A 701 2.56 -2.51 29.25
N GLN A 702 1.94 -3.65 29.55
CA GLN A 702 2.21 -4.90 28.84
C GLN A 702 2.07 -4.76 27.31
N LYS A 703 1.17 -3.88 26.84
CA LYS A 703 0.97 -3.60 25.41
C LYS A 703 2.07 -2.70 24.84
N THR A 704 2.46 -1.65 25.56
CA THR A 704 3.37 -0.62 25.04
C THR A 704 4.86 -0.91 25.28
N ALA A 705 5.20 -1.80 26.22
CA ALA A 705 6.59 -2.09 26.58
C ALA A 705 7.41 -2.69 25.42
N LEU A 706 6.82 -3.59 24.65
CA LEU A 706 7.47 -4.29 23.53
C LEU A 706 6.96 -3.80 22.16
N ASP A 707 6.23 -2.68 22.15
CA ASP A 707 5.73 -2.09 20.93
C ASP A 707 6.88 -1.33 20.24
N PRO A 708 7.25 -1.68 19.00
CA PRO A 708 8.37 -1.05 18.30
C PRO A 708 8.08 0.41 17.92
N ASP A 709 6.82 0.84 17.86
CA ASP A 709 6.45 2.24 17.64
C ASP A 709 6.64 3.08 18.91
N GLN A 710 6.99 2.44 20.03
CA GLN A 710 7.31 3.05 21.31
C GLN A 710 6.26 4.07 21.81
N PRO A 711 4.95 3.75 21.76
CA PRO A 711 3.91 4.69 22.17
C PRO A 711 3.94 4.91 23.69
N ALA A 712 3.55 6.12 24.09
CA ALA A 712 3.19 6.40 25.48
C ALA A 712 2.02 5.53 25.93
N VAL A 713 1.96 5.16 27.21
CA VAL A 713 0.84 4.43 27.80
C VAL A 713 -0.48 5.13 27.51
N ASN A 714 -1.56 4.39 27.24
CA ASN A 714 -2.86 5.00 27.00
C ASN A 714 -3.39 5.68 28.28
N ILE A 715 -3.99 6.87 28.17
CA ILE A 715 -4.56 7.59 29.32
C ILE A 715 -5.64 6.76 30.05
N GLY A 716 -6.39 5.92 29.32
CA GLY A 716 -7.35 4.98 29.88
C GLY A 716 -6.72 3.94 30.79
N THR A 717 -5.48 3.51 30.52
CA THR A 717 -4.74 2.61 31.43
C THR A 717 -4.42 3.31 32.75
N LEU A 718 -4.03 4.58 32.71
CA LEU A 718 -3.78 5.35 33.94
C LEU A 718 -5.08 5.64 34.71
N ARG A 719 -6.20 5.87 34.00
CA ARG A 719 -7.51 6.05 34.62
C ARG A 719 -8.03 4.75 35.24
N GLY A 720 -7.81 3.61 34.60
CA GLY A 720 -8.25 2.29 35.07
C GLY A 720 -7.53 1.81 36.33
N VAL A 721 -6.41 2.44 36.71
CA VAL A 721 -5.74 2.23 38.00
C VAL A 721 -6.52 2.87 39.16
N LEU A 722 -7.27 3.94 38.89
CA LEU A 722 -7.95 4.71 39.93
C LEU A 722 -9.30 4.07 40.30
N PRO A 723 -9.74 4.19 41.56
CA PRO A 723 -11.07 3.77 41.96
C PRO A 723 -12.15 4.59 41.24
N LYS A 724 -13.36 4.01 41.10
CA LYS A 724 -14.50 4.70 40.48
C LYS A 724 -14.79 6.01 41.23
N GLY A 725 -14.97 7.10 40.49
CA GLY A 725 -15.25 8.43 41.07
C GLY A 725 -14.01 9.30 41.28
N VAL A 726 -12.80 8.73 41.26
CA VAL A 726 -11.55 9.50 41.35
C VAL A 726 -10.93 9.69 39.96
N THR A 727 -10.45 10.90 39.68
CA THR A 727 -9.79 11.23 38.40
C THR A 727 -8.40 11.80 38.65
N LEU A 728 -7.47 11.59 37.71
CA LEU A 728 -6.12 12.16 37.78
C LEU A 728 -6.15 13.69 37.90
N ASP A 729 -7.08 14.34 37.18
CA ASP A 729 -7.27 15.79 37.27
C ASP A 729 -7.86 16.19 38.62
N GLY A 730 -8.76 15.40 39.20
CA GLY A 730 -9.28 15.61 40.55
C GLY A 730 -8.20 15.54 41.62
N LEU A 731 -7.35 14.51 41.60
CA LEU A 731 -6.20 14.38 42.50
C LEU A 731 -5.21 15.54 42.36
N ARG A 732 -4.95 15.95 41.11
CA ARG A 732 -4.11 17.11 40.84
C ARG A 732 -4.74 18.39 41.40
N GLN A 733 -6.05 18.61 41.21
CA GLN A 733 -6.75 19.78 41.72
C GLN A 733 -6.72 19.83 43.24
N ASP A 734 -6.98 18.70 43.89
CA ASP A 734 -6.94 18.53 45.34
C ASP A 734 -5.57 18.86 45.92
N ARG A 735 -4.49 18.30 45.36
CA ARG A 735 -3.12 18.57 45.84
C ARG A 735 -2.72 20.05 45.71
N ILE A 736 -3.08 20.69 44.59
CA ILE A 736 -2.79 22.12 44.38
C ILE A 736 -3.61 22.98 45.35
N LEU A 737 -4.89 22.64 45.55
CA LEU A 737 -5.76 23.36 46.48
C LEU A 737 -5.28 23.21 47.92
N ASN A 738 -4.89 22.00 48.34
CA ASN A 738 -4.33 21.74 49.67
C ASN A 738 -3.07 22.58 49.93
N GLU A 739 -2.14 22.63 48.97
CA GLU A 739 -0.96 23.51 49.10
C GLU A 739 -1.35 24.99 49.12
N ALA A 740 -2.36 25.39 48.36
CA ALA A 740 -2.82 26.78 48.32
C ALA A 740 -3.44 27.21 49.66
N ILE A 741 -4.17 26.33 50.34
CA ILE A 741 -4.74 26.53 51.68
C ILE A 741 -3.62 26.68 52.73
N GLU A 742 -2.57 25.86 52.63
CA GLU A 742 -1.43 25.88 53.55
C GLU A 742 -0.52 27.11 53.36
N CYS A 743 -0.19 27.47 52.11
CA CYS A 743 0.83 28.50 51.86
C CYS A 743 0.27 29.89 51.53
N GLY A 744 -0.87 29.97 50.83
CA GLY A 744 -1.41 31.21 50.29
C GLY A 744 -0.48 32.00 49.34
N ASP A 745 0.64 31.41 48.87
CA ASP A 745 1.64 32.07 48.01
C ASP A 745 1.61 31.53 46.57
N PRO A 746 1.21 32.35 45.58
CA PRO A 746 1.21 31.98 44.16
C PRO A 746 2.60 31.58 43.62
N LEU A 747 3.68 32.20 44.08
CA LEU A 747 5.04 31.91 43.58
C LEU A 747 5.51 30.54 44.02
N LYS A 748 5.19 30.13 45.25
CA LYS A 748 5.45 28.78 45.75
C LYS A 748 4.69 27.73 44.93
N LEU A 749 3.42 27.96 44.62
CA LEU A 749 2.63 27.05 43.76
C LEU A 749 3.21 26.93 42.35
N MET A 750 3.65 28.05 41.77
CA MET A 750 4.32 28.07 40.47
C MET A 750 5.62 27.26 40.50
N ARG A 751 6.44 27.42 41.54
CA ARG A 751 7.71 26.69 41.69
C ARG A 751 7.51 25.20 41.98
N LEU A 752 6.51 24.81 42.76
CA LEU A 752 6.27 23.39 43.09
C LEU A 752 5.66 22.62 41.92
N PHE A 753 4.63 23.18 41.27
CA PHE A 753 3.82 22.43 40.29
C PHE A 753 4.07 22.84 38.83
N GLY A 754 4.88 23.89 38.60
CA GLY A 754 5.16 24.44 37.28
C GLY A 754 3.91 25.01 36.60
N ILE A 755 2.95 25.51 37.37
CA ILE A 755 1.69 26.08 36.85
C ILE A 755 1.85 27.56 36.46
N THR A 756 0.95 28.06 35.62
CA THR A 756 0.96 29.47 35.22
C THR A 756 0.52 30.38 36.37
N GLU A 757 0.99 31.63 36.35
CA GLU A 757 0.58 32.67 37.31
C GLU A 757 -0.94 32.77 37.44
N LYS A 758 -1.66 32.82 36.30
CA LYS A 758 -3.13 32.89 36.28
C LYS A 758 -3.79 31.70 36.99
N THR A 759 -3.20 30.50 36.85
CA THR A 759 -3.69 29.30 37.54
C THR A 759 -3.38 29.38 39.02
N ALA A 760 -2.16 29.75 39.41
CA ALA A 760 -1.77 29.88 40.81
C ALA A 760 -2.64 30.89 41.57
N MET A 761 -2.85 32.08 40.97
CA MET A 761 -3.74 33.11 41.51
C MET A 761 -5.19 32.63 41.65
N HIS A 762 -5.66 31.77 40.73
CA HIS A 762 -7.01 31.20 40.84
C HIS A 762 -7.15 30.29 42.05
N TYR A 763 -6.18 29.40 42.31
CA TYR A 763 -6.21 28.51 43.47
C TYR A 763 -6.05 29.28 44.78
N VAL A 764 -5.15 30.26 44.83
CA VAL A 764 -4.98 31.12 46.03
C VAL A 764 -6.26 31.92 46.29
N GLY A 765 -6.90 32.48 45.27
CA GLY A 765 -8.17 33.19 45.46
C GLY A 765 -9.34 32.29 45.87
N THR A 766 -9.30 30.99 45.52
CA THR A 766 -10.27 30.01 46.01
C THR A 766 -9.97 29.57 47.46
N ALA A 767 -8.70 29.40 47.82
CA ALA A 767 -8.28 29.00 49.17
C ALA A 767 -8.41 30.13 50.20
N HIS A 768 -8.13 31.36 49.77
CA HIS A 768 -8.12 32.58 50.58
C HIS A 768 -8.95 33.69 49.91
N PRO A 769 -10.29 33.54 49.85
CA PRO A 769 -11.16 34.57 49.28
C PRO A 769 -10.99 35.93 49.97
N GLU A 770 -10.67 35.94 51.27
CA GLU A 770 -10.41 37.14 52.07
C GLU A 770 -9.20 37.95 51.61
N ARG A 771 -8.20 37.31 50.99
CA ARG A 771 -6.97 37.98 50.50
C ARG A 771 -7.11 38.54 49.09
N THR A 772 -8.15 38.13 48.36
CA THR A 772 -8.34 38.47 46.93
C THR A 772 -9.65 39.19 46.66
N ALA A 773 -10.54 39.28 47.64
CA ALA A 773 -11.73 40.12 47.58
C ALA A 773 -11.31 41.59 47.45
N LYS A 774 -11.63 42.23 46.32
CA LYS A 774 -11.66 43.68 46.25
C LYS A 774 -12.79 44.14 47.18
N LEU A 775 -12.45 44.84 48.27
CA LEU A 775 -13.44 45.58 49.06
C LEU A 775 -14.28 46.43 48.10
N PRO A 776 -15.62 46.38 48.17
CA PRO A 776 -16.46 47.21 47.33
C PRO A 776 -16.14 48.69 47.61
N ARG A 777 -15.88 49.45 46.55
CA ARG A 777 -15.79 50.91 46.60
C ARG A 777 -17.17 51.52 46.59
#